data_AF-A0AAT9FRZ9-F1
#
_entry.id   AF-A0AAT9FRZ9-F1
#
_cell.length_a   1.000
_cell.length_b   1.000
_cell.length_c   1.000
_cell.angle_alpha   90.00
_cell.angle_beta   90.00
_cell.angle_gamma   90.00
#
_symmetry.space_group_name_H-M   'P 1'
#
loop_
_entity.id
_entity.type
_entity.pdbx_description
1 polymer ?
#
loop_
_entity_poly.entity_id
_entity_poly.type
_entity_poly.pdbx_seq_one_letter_code
_entity_poly.pdbx_strand_id
1 'polypeptide(L)'
;MRFAEVIFLLFISTQIVVANLYDQCRAWYLTLGKPSAKDLQLIEVHNGYYTIGGEKKPYITHSYLVKYEAGKEFKFITLDLAKKHFDLSLKDSYMGNVKVKNISFKPWAETFLQALKAQKETRMLGWGAQPAAGTVEQFYISMACHDKGHIELARKIFQAKAIPTFHHRETTRITDLTELQKELAHTTFWRIILDFNDTSHTRRELHDRLVVFIKHYPQSEHFARAKKLEVKLRKMLAGEKTHQQLREKTPFSNLTETEKIKDLIYQLRDQNGAQMGQPGWCDIFAQDGFKPIEQVKNPSPALQLLNIGYEVVPFLIKVLDDDTPTRSVGYHRDFYFSHSILTIGDAANQILTRITGERFGPTGIWSKPEDLEKTILNATVWWENYQKKGERKHLIDLVCAAGPSADTCLTRLFKKYPEDAPTAARAGLKAAKDDWVFSSLIRSILVSEHPESLKILTEALADLRFPGGHLTVISALHHRKSPLALPAAIEAWNNPENWKSADDFGGSPADDILMFLLGTNSPTAFKTILTKINRLSIDRKIEIAQHVYGLNNPGDEYSAIAQQTMVTFLEDTRQRTGMSGSIGDLNYTDPRVCDMAGAALAKVWPKHYDYDHQAEWTKREAMRLKIINETRKTKNLKPLPAPLPKPASLPPGVDAELRDALDDVQLVAFRKLIQKHGISALDELLEYQESMDEDTSPLTRLAVNSNARNLVNSLAFIQVAPKKYRNPAVTKWVKAHQGTSLSADTLIQLITACNQEMKNSSTRGITLSIHRSSEARGLHMLISLSQSETPKQKADQWNFSLSTQLQGKNIYSISGGGSENHDDPKDDTLKDFHKSVEQALHSEARDHFEIHYQIHGIRHDDEP
;
A
#
# COMPACT_ATOMS: atom_id res chain seq x y z
N MET A 1 4.29 46.75 -38.70
CA MET A 1 3.96 45.36 -38.37
C MET A 1 3.87 45.24 -36.87
N ARG A 2 2.66 45.04 -36.35
CA ARG A 2 2.33 45.16 -34.92
C ARG A 2 2.65 43.83 -34.24
N PHE A 3 3.18 43.86 -33.01
CA PHE A 3 3.48 42.69 -32.19
C PHE A 3 2.34 41.65 -32.15
N ALA A 4 1.08 42.12 -32.23
CA ALA A 4 -0.11 41.28 -32.35
C ALA A 4 -0.17 40.42 -33.63
N GLU A 5 0.31 40.90 -34.77
CA GLU A 5 0.38 40.14 -36.03
C GLU A 5 1.43 39.02 -35.94
N VAL A 6 2.56 39.27 -35.28
CA VAL A 6 3.60 38.25 -35.04
C VAL A 6 3.09 37.16 -34.11
N ILE A 7 2.41 37.54 -33.02
CA ILE A 7 1.77 36.57 -32.11
C ILE A 7 0.70 35.74 -32.84
N PHE A 8 -0.12 36.38 -33.68
CA PHE A 8 -1.15 35.70 -34.44
C PHE A 8 -0.56 34.71 -35.47
N LEU A 9 0.50 35.11 -36.19
CA LEU A 9 1.21 34.23 -37.12
C LEU A 9 1.92 33.07 -36.40
N LEU A 10 2.53 33.31 -35.23
CA LEU A 10 3.11 32.25 -34.41
C LEU A 10 2.05 31.27 -33.90
N PHE A 11 0.89 31.77 -33.47
CA PHE A 11 -0.25 30.94 -33.05
C PHE A 11 -0.77 30.07 -34.21
N ILE A 12 -0.97 30.65 -35.39
CA ILE A 12 -1.39 29.90 -36.59
C ILE A 12 -0.34 28.85 -36.99
N SER A 13 0.94 29.23 -37.01
CA SER A 13 2.02 28.29 -37.37
C SER A 13 2.08 27.10 -36.42
N THR A 14 1.88 27.32 -35.11
CA THR A 14 1.85 26.26 -34.11
C THR A 14 0.64 25.33 -34.31
N GLN A 15 -0.55 25.87 -34.60
CA GLN A 15 -1.75 25.06 -34.88
C GLN A 15 -1.58 24.23 -36.16
N ILE A 16 -0.98 24.81 -37.21
CA ILE A 16 -0.71 24.09 -38.48
C ILE A 16 0.30 22.96 -38.26
N VAL A 17 1.40 23.21 -37.54
CA VAL A 17 2.41 22.19 -37.23
C VAL A 17 1.80 21.03 -36.45
N VAL A 18 0.94 21.30 -35.46
CA VAL A 18 0.34 20.23 -34.67
C VAL A 18 -0.78 19.49 -35.41
N ALA A 19 -1.59 20.17 -36.22
CA ALA A 19 -2.56 19.51 -37.09
C ALA A 19 -1.86 18.55 -38.05
N ASN A 20 -0.73 18.98 -38.62
CA ASN A 20 0.11 18.16 -39.48
C ASN A 20 0.70 16.97 -38.72
N LEU A 21 1.18 17.16 -37.49
CA LEU A 21 1.70 16.06 -36.65
C LEU A 21 0.62 15.01 -36.34
N TYR A 22 -0.59 15.43 -35.95
CA TYR A 22 -1.69 14.51 -35.69
C TYR A 22 -2.03 13.67 -36.94
N ASP A 23 -2.15 14.32 -38.09
CA ASP A 23 -2.50 13.65 -39.34
C ASP A 23 -1.38 12.70 -39.82
N GLN A 24 -0.10 13.06 -39.58
CA GLN A 24 1.05 12.17 -39.79
C GLN A 24 1.01 10.93 -38.88
N CYS A 25 0.83 11.13 -37.57
CA CYS A 25 0.71 10.07 -36.58
C CYS A 25 -0.47 9.13 -36.90
N ARG A 26 -1.61 9.70 -37.27
CA ARG A 26 -2.79 8.96 -37.72
C ARG A 26 -2.52 8.16 -38.99
N ALA A 27 -1.95 8.79 -40.02
CA ALA A 27 -1.65 8.12 -41.28
C ALA A 27 -0.72 6.93 -41.05
N TRP A 28 0.34 7.10 -40.26
CA TRP A 28 1.22 6.01 -39.86
C TRP A 28 0.49 4.93 -39.06
N TYR A 29 -0.31 5.30 -38.05
CA TYR A 29 -1.04 4.33 -37.24
C TYR A 29 -1.99 3.46 -38.06
N LEU A 30 -2.66 4.01 -39.07
CA LEU A 30 -3.53 3.26 -39.97
C LEU A 30 -2.77 2.19 -40.76
N THR A 31 -1.47 2.37 -41.03
CA THR A 31 -0.63 1.35 -41.68
C THR A 31 -0.42 0.10 -40.82
N LEU A 32 -0.66 0.19 -39.50
CA LEU A 32 -0.50 -0.91 -38.55
C LEU A 32 -1.68 -1.90 -38.58
N GLY A 33 -2.76 -1.58 -39.29
CA GLY A 33 -3.95 -2.44 -39.38
C GLY A 33 -4.65 -2.70 -38.04
N LYS A 34 -4.54 -1.76 -37.09
CA LYS A 34 -5.21 -1.86 -35.78
C LYS A 34 -6.73 -1.69 -35.94
N PRO A 35 -7.55 -2.30 -35.06
CA PRO A 35 -9.01 -2.18 -35.14
C PRO A 35 -9.44 -0.71 -35.06
N SER A 36 -10.33 -0.29 -35.96
CA SER A 36 -11.00 1.01 -35.86
C SER A 36 -12.02 0.98 -34.72
N ALA A 37 -12.16 2.10 -34.01
CA ALA A 37 -13.17 2.26 -32.96
C ALA A 37 -14.50 2.79 -33.50
N LYS A 38 -14.63 2.99 -34.82
CA LYS A 38 -15.82 3.55 -35.49
C LYS A 38 -17.11 2.89 -34.99
N ASP A 39 -17.17 1.57 -35.09
CA ASP A 39 -18.36 0.77 -34.78
C ASP A 39 -18.32 0.12 -33.38
N LEU A 40 -17.23 0.33 -32.63
CA LEU A 40 -17.10 -0.25 -31.29
C LEU A 40 -17.79 0.62 -30.23
N GLN A 41 -18.48 -0.03 -29.30
CA GLN A 41 -19.15 0.62 -28.19
C GLN A 41 -18.16 0.83 -27.03
N LEU A 42 -18.15 2.03 -26.45
CA LEU A 42 -17.38 2.29 -25.23
C LEU A 42 -18.12 1.71 -24.01
N ILE A 43 -17.40 0.94 -23.21
CA ILE A 43 -17.90 0.27 -22.01
C ILE A 43 -17.01 0.55 -20.79
N GLU A 44 -17.63 0.50 -19.62
CA GLU A 44 -17.02 0.42 -18.30
C GLU A 44 -17.01 -1.05 -17.87
N VAL A 45 -15.85 -1.60 -17.56
CA VAL A 45 -15.69 -2.96 -17.02
C VAL A 45 -15.33 -2.85 -15.56
N HIS A 46 -16.18 -3.37 -14.68
CA HIS A 46 -15.93 -3.48 -13.24
C HIS A 46 -15.33 -4.84 -12.98
N ASN A 47 -14.08 -4.93 -12.51
CA ASN A 47 -13.37 -6.19 -12.34
C ASN A 47 -12.71 -6.31 -10.95
N GLY A 48 -13.53 -6.58 -9.93
CA GLY A 48 -13.09 -6.70 -8.55
C GLY A 48 -13.22 -5.40 -7.77
N TYR A 49 -12.68 -5.41 -6.55
CA TYR A 49 -12.71 -4.26 -5.64
C TYR A 49 -11.35 -4.08 -4.98
N TYR A 50 -11.03 -2.83 -4.65
CA TYR A 50 -9.96 -2.46 -3.74
C TYR A 50 -10.53 -1.68 -2.56
N THR A 51 -9.82 -1.67 -1.44
CA THR A 51 -10.25 -0.95 -0.23
C THR A 51 -9.38 0.28 -0.04
N ILE A 52 -9.98 1.46 0.06
CA ILE A 52 -9.30 2.69 0.49
C ILE A 52 -10.12 3.34 1.59
N GLY A 53 -9.48 3.59 2.74
CA GLY A 53 -10.16 4.15 3.92
C GLY A 53 -11.34 3.28 4.39
N GLY A 54 -11.24 1.95 4.24
CA GLY A 54 -12.31 1.01 4.56
C GLY A 54 -13.44 0.90 3.51
N GLU A 55 -13.51 1.82 2.53
CA GLU A 55 -14.51 1.77 1.47
C GLU A 55 -14.07 0.83 0.33
N LYS A 56 -14.92 -0.15 -0.01
CA LYS A 56 -14.73 -1.01 -1.18
C LYS A 56 -15.07 -0.25 -2.46
N LYS A 57 -14.07 0.03 -3.29
CA LYS A 57 -14.22 0.69 -4.59
C LYS A 57 -14.00 -0.31 -5.72
N PRO A 58 -14.82 -0.32 -6.78
CA PRO A 58 -14.64 -1.25 -7.88
C PRO A 58 -13.39 -0.88 -8.69
N TYR A 59 -12.66 -1.87 -9.19
CA TYR A 59 -11.69 -1.63 -10.26
C TYR A 59 -12.46 -1.33 -11.54
N ILE A 60 -12.23 -0.15 -12.13
CA ILE A 60 -12.92 0.30 -13.34
C ILE A 60 -11.92 0.38 -14.50
N THR A 61 -12.19 -0.39 -15.55
CA THR A 61 -11.46 -0.33 -16.83
C THR A 61 -12.38 0.18 -17.92
N HIS A 62 -12.01 1.29 -18.58
CA HIS A 62 -12.70 1.75 -19.78
C HIS A 62 -12.18 1.00 -21.00
N SER A 63 -13.07 0.57 -21.90
CA SER A 63 -12.70 -0.29 -23.03
C SER A 63 -13.70 -0.19 -24.18
N TYR A 64 -13.30 -0.66 -25.36
CA TYR A 64 -14.17 -0.81 -26.53
C TYR A 64 -14.64 -2.25 -26.65
N LEU A 65 -15.94 -2.45 -26.62
CA LEU A 65 -16.57 -3.77 -26.74
C LEU A 65 -16.40 -4.32 -28.16
N VAL A 66 -15.83 -5.52 -28.27
CA VAL A 66 -15.65 -6.24 -29.54
C VAL A 66 -16.75 -7.28 -29.74
N LYS A 67 -17.08 -8.03 -28.68
CA LYS A 67 -18.10 -9.08 -28.70
C LYS A 67 -18.72 -9.19 -27.32
N TYR A 68 -20.04 -9.35 -27.24
CA TYR A 68 -20.77 -9.58 -26.00
C TYR A 68 -21.76 -10.73 -26.16
N GLU A 69 -21.62 -11.77 -25.35
CA GLU A 69 -22.61 -12.82 -25.16
C GLU A 69 -23.09 -12.79 -23.71
N ALA A 70 -24.32 -12.29 -23.51
CA ALA A 70 -24.89 -12.08 -22.19
C ALA A 70 -24.82 -13.37 -21.34
N GLY A 71 -24.26 -13.25 -20.13
CA GLY A 71 -24.13 -14.35 -19.17
C GLY A 71 -23.09 -15.42 -19.55
N LYS A 72 -22.34 -15.24 -20.64
CA LYS A 72 -21.30 -16.19 -21.08
C LYS A 72 -19.94 -15.57 -21.13
N GLU A 73 -19.70 -14.70 -22.11
CA GLU A 73 -18.39 -14.11 -22.34
C GLU A 73 -18.51 -12.72 -22.93
N PHE A 74 -17.47 -11.91 -22.76
CA PHE A 74 -17.29 -10.73 -23.59
C PHE A 74 -15.83 -10.48 -23.90
N LYS A 75 -15.59 -9.92 -25.08
CA LYS A 75 -14.28 -9.56 -25.60
C LYS A 75 -14.24 -8.06 -25.79
N PHE A 76 -13.15 -7.43 -25.37
CA PHE A 76 -12.98 -5.99 -25.49
C PHE A 76 -11.54 -5.59 -25.76
N ILE A 77 -11.36 -4.35 -26.21
CA ILE A 77 -10.06 -3.72 -26.42
C ILE A 77 -9.93 -2.61 -25.39
N THR A 78 -8.95 -2.72 -24.50
CA THR A 78 -8.64 -1.65 -23.53
C THR A 78 -8.10 -0.41 -24.23
N LEU A 79 -8.09 0.74 -23.53
CA LEU A 79 -7.64 2.02 -24.11
C LEU A 79 -6.16 2.01 -24.49
N ASP A 80 -5.35 1.19 -23.85
CA ASP A 80 -3.97 0.99 -24.24
C ASP A 80 -3.85 0.15 -25.53
N LEU A 81 -4.92 -0.52 -26.01
CA LEU A 81 -5.05 -1.50 -27.14
C LEU A 81 -4.95 -3.02 -26.81
N ALA A 82 -5.22 -3.47 -25.57
CA ALA A 82 -5.05 -4.88 -25.19
C ALA A 82 -6.36 -5.58 -25.48
N LYS A 83 -6.30 -6.72 -26.14
CA LYS A 83 -7.48 -7.56 -26.32
C LYS A 83 -7.65 -8.37 -25.04
N LYS A 84 -8.79 -8.22 -24.38
CA LYS A 84 -9.14 -9.01 -23.21
C LYS A 84 -10.42 -9.78 -23.45
N HIS A 85 -10.52 -10.90 -22.75
CA HIS A 85 -11.69 -11.77 -22.73
C HIS A 85 -12.01 -12.08 -21.28
N PHE A 86 -13.29 -12.05 -20.95
CA PHE A 86 -13.79 -12.46 -19.65
C PHE A 86 -14.87 -13.51 -19.85
N ASP A 87 -14.70 -14.63 -19.17
CA ASP A 87 -15.72 -15.67 -19.04
C ASP A 87 -16.57 -15.37 -17.78
N LEU A 88 -17.81 -14.94 -18.01
CA LEU A 88 -18.79 -14.61 -16.97
C LEU A 88 -19.39 -15.87 -16.32
N SER A 89 -19.14 -17.07 -16.86
CA SER A 89 -19.60 -18.32 -16.27
C SER A 89 -18.77 -18.76 -15.05
N LEU A 90 -17.56 -18.19 -14.88
CA LEU A 90 -16.69 -18.44 -13.74
C LEU A 90 -17.20 -17.69 -12.49
N LYS A 91 -18.13 -18.33 -11.76
CA LYS A 91 -18.76 -17.78 -10.54
C LYS A 91 -17.79 -17.56 -9.36
N ASP A 92 -16.62 -18.20 -9.37
CA ASP A 92 -15.70 -18.28 -8.21
C ASP A 92 -14.41 -17.46 -8.35
N SER A 93 -14.33 -16.49 -9.26
CA SER A 93 -13.13 -15.66 -9.33
C SER A 93 -13.09 -14.65 -8.15
N TYR A 94 -11.90 -14.44 -7.58
CA TYR A 94 -11.61 -13.38 -6.60
C TYR A 94 -12.05 -11.96 -7.06
N MET A 95 -12.46 -11.80 -8.32
CA MET A 95 -12.82 -10.53 -8.95
C MET A 95 -14.29 -10.13 -8.81
N GLY A 96 -15.09 -10.81 -7.97
CA GLY A 96 -16.47 -10.39 -7.68
C GLY A 96 -17.38 -10.31 -8.92
N ASN A 97 -18.55 -9.66 -8.78
CA ASN A 97 -19.51 -9.49 -9.88
C ASN A 97 -18.91 -8.59 -10.97
N VAL A 98 -18.36 -9.19 -12.03
CA VAL A 98 -17.93 -8.44 -13.22
C VAL A 98 -19.14 -7.77 -13.84
N LYS A 99 -19.14 -6.43 -13.90
CA LYS A 99 -20.23 -5.64 -14.49
C LYS A 99 -19.72 -4.90 -15.72
N VAL A 100 -20.51 -4.93 -16.79
CA VAL A 100 -20.25 -4.17 -18.00
C VAL A 100 -21.33 -3.10 -18.12
N LYS A 101 -20.93 -1.82 -18.19
CA LYS A 101 -21.84 -0.68 -18.35
C LYS A 101 -21.51 0.05 -19.63
N ASN A 102 -22.51 0.28 -20.46
CA ASN A 102 -22.36 1.09 -21.66
C ASN A 102 -22.21 2.58 -21.30
N ILE A 103 -21.24 3.26 -21.91
CA ILE A 103 -21.00 4.68 -21.70
C ILE A 103 -21.16 5.42 -23.03
N SER A 104 -21.81 6.59 -23.00
CA SER A 104 -21.84 7.49 -24.16
C SER A 104 -20.44 8.04 -24.44
N PHE A 105 -19.91 7.75 -25.63
CA PHE A 105 -18.52 8.03 -25.98
C PHE A 105 -18.17 9.52 -25.94
N LYS A 106 -18.96 10.39 -26.60
CA LYS A 106 -18.63 11.81 -26.74
C LYS A 106 -18.57 12.55 -25.39
N PRO A 107 -19.58 12.48 -24.50
CA PRO A 107 -19.51 13.11 -23.18
C PRO A 107 -18.33 12.59 -22.33
N TRP A 108 -18.02 11.30 -22.44
CA TRP A 108 -16.87 10.71 -21.74
C TRP A 108 -15.54 11.27 -22.28
N ALA A 109 -15.37 11.35 -23.60
CA ALA A 109 -14.16 11.88 -24.23
C ALA A 109 -13.97 13.39 -23.93
N GLU A 110 -15.05 14.16 -23.85
CA GLU A 110 -15.01 15.56 -23.40
C GLU A 110 -14.57 15.67 -21.94
N THR A 111 -15.09 14.81 -21.05
CA THR A 111 -14.65 14.72 -19.65
C THR A 111 -13.17 14.35 -19.56
N PHE A 112 -12.72 13.41 -20.39
CA PHE A 112 -11.30 13.03 -20.46
C PHE A 112 -10.40 14.18 -20.91
N LEU A 113 -10.83 14.99 -21.90
CA LEU A 113 -10.10 16.19 -22.30
C LEU A 113 -9.99 17.21 -21.15
N GLN A 114 -11.06 17.40 -20.35
CA GLN A 114 -10.99 18.29 -19.19
C GLN A 114 -10.03 17.77 -18.12
N ALA A 115 -9.99 16.45 -17.89
CA ALA A 115 -9.03 15.82 -16.99
C ALA A 115 -7.57 16.06 -17.46
N LEU A 116 -7.29 15.88 -18.76
CA LEU A 116 -5.99 16.19 -19.35
C LEU A 116 -5.60 17.67 -19.15
N LYS A 117 -6.53 18.61 -19.36
CA LYS A 117 -6.27 20.04 -19.14
C LYS A 117 -6.01 20.38 -17.67
N ALA A 118 -6.75 19.75 -16.76
CA ALA A 118 -6.60 19.93 -15.33
C ALA A 118 -5.36 19.20 -14.77
N GLN A 119 -4.67 18.37 -15.57
CA GLN A 119 -3.61 17.46 -15.12
C GLN A 119 -4.05 16.64 -13.90
N LYS A 120 -5.35 16.32 -13.82
CA LYS A 120 -5.95 15.63 -12.69
C LYS A 120 -6.21 14.18 -13.10
N GLU A 121 -5.52 13.25 -12.45
CA GLU A 121 -5.80 11.84 -12.62
C GLU A 121 -7.22 11.54 -12.13
N THR A 122 -8.14 11.25 -13.05
CA THR A 122 -9.52 10.89 -12.73
C THR A 122 -9.70 9.40 -12.48
N ARG A 123 -8.64 8.60 -12.63
CA ARG A 123 -8.67 7.15 -12.49
C ARG A 123 -7.80 6.75 -11.30
N MET A 124 -8.35 6.06 -10.32
CA MET A 124 -7.51 5.29 -9.41
C MET A 124 -7.08 4.02 -10.13
N LEU A 125 -5.86 4.04 -10.64
CA LEU A 125 -5.27 2.92 -11.35
C LEU A 125 -5.00 1.79 -10.35
N GLY A 126 -5.52 0.60 -10.63
CA GLY A 126 -5.23 -0.57 -9.82
C GLY A 126 -3.75 -0.94 -9.91
N TRP A 127 -3.20 -1.43 -8.80
CA TRP A 127 -1.85 -1.99 -8.77
C TRP A 127 -1.69 -3.06 -9.86
N GLY A 128 -0.71 -2.89 -10.75
CA GLY A 128 -0.34 -3.87 -11.79
C GLY A 128 -1.03 -3.73 -13.16
N ALA A 129 -1.89 -2.73 -13.36
CA ALA A 129 -2.48 -2.45 -14.67
C ALA A 129 -2.17 -1.02 -15.13
N GLN A 130 -1.30 -0.91 -16.15
CA GLN A 130 -1.09 0.20 -17.11
C GLN A 130 0.33 0.81 -17.12
N PRO A 131 1.12 0.50 -18.16
CA PRO A 131 2.34 1.17 -18.60
C PRO A 131 2.29 1.51 -20.10
N ALA A 132 1.09 1.61 -20.68
CA ALA A 132 0.99 2.64 -21.71
C ALA A 132 1.33 3.94 -20.98
N ALA A 133 2.44 4.58 -21.36
CA ALA A 133 2.57 6.01 -21.10
C ALA A 133 1.22 6.63 -21.50
N GLY A 134 0.69 7.55 -20.69
CA GLY A 134 -0.64 8.14 -20.93
C GLY A 134 -0.84 8.63 -22.37
N THR A 135 0.26 8.86 -23.10
CA THR A 135 0.36 9.13 -24.53
C THR A 135 -0.29 8.10 -25.46
N VAL A 136 -0.11 6.78 -25.27
CA VAL A 136 -0.70 5.75 -26.16
C VAL A 136 -2.21 5.68 -26.01
N GLU A 137 -2.70 5.67 -24.76
CA GLU A 137 -4.14 5.71 -24.49
C GLU A 137 -4.77 7.00 -25.02
N GLN A 138 -4.14 8.15 -24.75
CA GLN A 138 -4.56 9.45 -25.24
C GLN A 138 -4.64 9.47 -26.78
N PHE A 139 -3.62 8.93 -27.44
CA PHE A 139 -3.60 8.81 -28.90
C PHE A 139 -4.73 7.92 -29.41
N TYR A 140 -4.98 6.77 -28.77
CA TYR A 140 -6.07 5.88 -29.21
C TYR A 140 -7.46 6.48 -28.97
N ILE A 141 -7.67 7.20 -27.87
CA ILE A 141 -8.91 7.96 -27.64
C ILE A 141 -9.09 9.06 -28.69
N SER A 142 -8.00 9.75 -29.05
CA SER A 142 -8.01 10.73 -30.14
C SER A 142 -8.41 10.07 -31.48
N MET A 143 -7.84 8.90 -31.80
CA MET A 143 -8.21 8.11 -32.97
C MET A 143 -9.69 7.71 -32.95
N ALA A 144 -10.21 7.26 -31.81
CA ALA A 144 -11.62 6.91 -31.66
C ALA A 144 -12.55 8.11 -31.84
N CYS A 145 -12.15 9.30 -31.37
CA CYS A 145 -12.89 10.54 -31.64
C CYS A 145 -12.97 10.82 -33.13
N HIS A 146 -11.87 10.65 -33.85
CA HIS A 146 -11.83 10.84 -35.30
C HIS A 146 -12.72 9.84 -36.02
N ASP A 147 -12.59 8.55 -35.70
CA ASP A 147 -13.36 7.47 -36.31
C ASP A 147 -14.88 7.66 -36.13
N LYS A 148 -15.29 8.30 -35.03
CA LYS A 148 -16.70 8.63 -34.70
C LYS A 148 -17.14 10.02 -35.19
N GLY A 149 -16.33 10.71 -36.01
CA GLY A 149 -16.68 11.99 -36.62
C GLY A 149 -16.47 13.22 -35.72
N HIS A 150 -15.79 13.08 -34.58
CA HIS A 150 -15.46 14.16 -33.66
C HIS A 150 -14.01 14.67 -33.88
N ILE A 151 -13.72 15.12 -35.11
CA ILE A 151 -12.36 15.48 -35.56
C ILE A 151 -11.72 16.57 -34.68
N GLU A 152 -12.47 17.61 -34.34
CA GLU A 152 -11.97 18.70 -33.48
C GLU A 152 -11.64 18.23 -32.07
N LEU A 153 -12.44 17.30 -31.51
CA LEU A 153 -12.17 16.70 -30.21
C LEU A 153 -10.93 15.81 -30.27
N ALA A 154 -10.77 15.03 -31.35
CA ALA A 154 -9.59 14.20 -31.58
C ALA A 154 -8.30 15.03 -31.53
N ARG A 155 -8.25 16.13 -32.28
CA ARG A 155 -7.08 17.03 -32.32
C ARG A 155 -6.79 17.67 -30.97
N LYS A 156 -7.83 18.12 -30.26
CA LYS A 156 -7.68 18.69 -28.89
C LYS A 156 -7.15 17.68 -27.89
N ILE A 157 -7.63 16.43 -27.93
CA ILE A 157 -7.12 15.36 -27.06
C ILE A 157 -5.67 15.04 -27.42
N PHE A 158 -5.32 14.91 -28.70
CA PHE A 158 -3.92 14.67 -29.12
C PHE A 158 -2.97 15.78 -28.67
N GLN A 159 -3.42 17.05 -28.76
CA GLN A 159 -2.63 18.22 -28.41
C GLN A 159 -2.35 18.38 -26.92
N ALA A 160 -3.21 17.85 -26.05
CA ALA A 160 -3.12 18.03 -24.61
C ALA A 160 -1.89 17.32 -24.02
N LYS A 161 -1.39 17.79 -22.87
CA LYS A 161 -0.32 17.11 -22.14
C LYS A 161 -0.91 15.84 -21.50
N ALA A 162 -0.28 14.69 -21.72
CA ALA A 162 -0.66 13.44 -21.08
C ALA A 162 -0.59 13.56 -19.56
N ILE A 163 -1.54 12.98 -18.83
CA ILE A 163 -1.49 12.91 -17.36
C ILE A 163 -0.29 12.04 -16.97
N PRO A 164 0.64 12.53 -16.12
CA PRO A 164 1.71 11.73 -15.55
C PRO A 164 1.14 10.47 -14.91
N THR A 165 1.65 9.31 -15.28
CA THR A 165 1.29 8.06 -14.61
C THR A 165 2.16 7.91 -13.36
N PHE A 166 1.72 7.09 -12.41
CA PHE A 166 2.51 6.76 -11.21
C PHE A 166 3.96 6.32 -11.55
N HIS A 167 4.15 5.72 -12.72
CA HIS A 167 5.43 5.20 -13.22
C HIS A 167 6.26 6.22 -14.02
N HIS A 168 5.63 7.25 -14.59
CA HIS A 168 6.28 8.30 -15.37
C HIS A 168 5.95 9.67 -14.80
N ARG A 169 6.78 10.11 -13.83
CA ARG A 169 6.68 11.44 -13.20
C ARG A 169 6.81 12.58 -14.22
N GLU A 170 7.46 12.31 -15.36
CA GLU A 170 7.49 13.19 -16.52
C GLU A 170 6.83 12.47 -17.69
N THR A 171 5.62 12.90 -18.07
CA THR A 171 5.07 12.56 -19.39
C THR A 171 5.68 13.48 -20.43
N THR A 172 6.35 12.90 -21.41
CA THR A 172 6.71 13.62 -22.62
C THR A 172 5.45 13.78 -23.48
N ARG A 173 5.24 15.00 -23.96
CA ARG A 173 4.20 15.29 -24.94
C ARG A 173 4.69 14.73 -26.27
N ILE A 174 3.85 14.00 -27.02
CA ILE A 174 4.19 13.56 -28.39
C ILE A 174 4.57 14.80 -29.22
N THR A 175 5.88 14.97 -29.42
CA THR A 175 6.47 16.10 -30.15
C THR A 175 6.70 15.77 -31.61
N ASP A 176 6.86 14.49 -31.93
CA ASP A 176 7.01 13.98 -33.28
C ASP A 176 6.45 12.55 -33.44
N LEU A 177 6.49 12.03 -34.67
CA LEU A 177 6.06 10.68 -34.99
C LEU A 177 6.92 9.59 -34.33
N THR A 178 8.23 9.84 -34.17
CA THR A 178 9.20 8.90 -33.60
C THR A 178 8.87 8.59 -32.14
N GLU A 179 8.46 9.60 -31.39
CA GLU A 179 8.05 9.44 -29.99
C GLU A 179 6.81 8.55 -29.86
N LEU A 180 5.77 8.79 -30.67
CA LEU A 180 4.60 7.90 -30.71
C LEU A 180 4.96 6.47 -31.13
N GLN A 181 5.85 6.34 -32.13
CA GLN A 181 6.35 5.05 -32.58
C GLN A 181 7.03 4.27 -31.45
N LYS A 182 7.89 4.95 -30.68
CA LYS A 182 8.59 4.37 -29.53
C LYS A 182 7.61 3.90 -28.46
N GLU A 183 6.69 4.76 -28.04
CA GLU A 183 5.71 4.45 -26.99
C GLU A 183 4.76 3.32 -27.40
N LEU A 184 4.29 3.34 -28.65
CA LEU A 184 3.40 2.30 -29.17
C LEU A 184 4.15 0.97 -29.39
N ALA A 185 5.42 1.01 -29.79
CA ALA A 185 6.26 -0.18 -29.87
C ALA A 185 6.49 -0.80 -28.49
N HIS A 186 6.87 0.02 -27.50
CA HIS A 186 7.05 -0.42 -26.12
C HIS A 186 5.77 -1.09 -25.58
N THR A 187 4.62 -0.42 -25.69
CA THR A 187 3.32 -0.94 -25.26
C THR A 187 2.93 -2.23 -26.02
N THR A 188 3.15 -2.27 -27.34
CA THR A 188 2.82 -3.45 -28.15
C THR A 188 3.68 -4.65 -27.78
N PHE A 189 4.99 -4.45 -27.61
CA PHE A 189 5.91 -5.53 -27.27
C PHE A 189 5.63 -6.08 -25.87
N TRP A 190 5.43 -5.20 -24.90
CA TRP A 190 5.12 -5.62 -23.53
C TRP A 190 3.89 -6.52 -23.46
N ARG A 191 2.84 -6.20 -24.22
CA ARG A 191 1.67 -7.07 -24.29
C ARG A 191 1.93 -8.41 -24.91
N ILE A 192 2.73 -8.44 -25.97
CA ILE A 192 3.13 -9.72 -26.54
C ILE A 192 3.81 -10.57 -25.45
N ILE A 193 4.64 -9.98 -24.60
CA ILE A 193 5.27 -10.67 -23.46
C ILE A 193 4.24 -11.11 -22.41
N LEU A 194 3.33 -10.23 -21.96
CA LEU A 194 2.30 -10.59 -20.98
C LEU A 194 1.37 -11.69 -21.47
N ASP A 195 1.03 -11.67 -22.75
CA ASP A 195 0.13 -12.63 -23.39
C ASP A 195 0.76 -14.02 -23.53
N PHE A 196 2.03 -14.22 -23.15
CA PHE A 196 2.57 -15.56 -22.89
C PHE A 196 1.90 -16.22 -21.68
N ASN A 197 1.53 -15.47 -20.64
CA ASN A 197 0.85 -15.99 -19.44
C ASN A 197 -0.64 -16.27 -19.70
N ASP A 198 -1.24 -15.62 -20.70
CA ASP A 198 -2.60 -15.92 -21.11
C ASP A 198 -2.64 -17.17 -22.01
N THR A 199 -3.09 -18.29 -21.44
CA THR A 199 -3.18 -19.57 -22.16
C THR A 199 -4.26 -19.58 -23.23
N SER A 200 -5.15 -18.57 -23.29
CA SER A 200 -6.10 -18.41 -24.40
C SER A 200 -5.41 -17.98 -25.71
N HIS A 201 -4.20 -17.41 -25.62
CA HIS A 201 -3.39 -17.09 -26.78
C HIS A 201 -2.55 -18.29 -27.23
N THR A 202 -2.79 -18.75 -28.45
CA THR A 202 -2.00 -19.81 -29.08
C THR A 202 -0.58 -19.33 -29.38
N ARG A 203 0.39 -20.25 -29.44
CA ARG A 203 1.77 -19.90 -29.85
C ARG A 203 1.82 -19.32 -31.26
N ARG A 204 0.93 -19.79 -32.15
CA ARG A 204 0.81 -19.26 -33.51
C ARG A 204 0.42 -17.78 -33.48
N GLU A 205 -0.58 -17.40 -32.69
CA GLU A 205 -0.99 -16.00 -32.57
C GLU A 205 0.13 -15.13 -31.98
N LEU A 206 0.85 -15.62 -30.96
CA LEU A 206 2.01 -14.90 -30.41
C LEU A 206 3.13 -14.74 -31.44
N HIS A 207 3.41 -15.77 -32.23
CA HIS A 207 4.37 -15.74 -33.34
C HIS A 207 3.96 -14.71 -34.40
N ASP A 208 2.71 -14.76 -34.87
CA ASP A 208 2.19 -13.84 -35.89
C ASP A 208 2.27 -12.38 -35.40
N ARG A 209 1.99 -12.14 -34.11
CA ARG A 209 2.12 -10.81 -33.50
C ARG A 209 3.57 -10.33 -33.43
N LEU A 210 4.54 -11.21 -33.16
CA LEU A 210 5.96 -10.86 -33.24
C LEU A 210 6.38 -10.52 -34.67
N VAL A 211 5.91 -11.27 -35.67
CA VAL A 211 6.17 -10.99 -37.09
C VAL A 211 5.64 -9.60 -37.47
N VAL A 212 4.40 -9.30 -37.07
CA VAL A 212 3.80 -7.96 -37.25
C VAL A 212 4.62 -6.89 -36.52
N PHE A 213 5.02 -7.15 -35.28
CA PHE A 213 5.83 -6.22 -34.50
C PHE A 213 7.17 -5.90 -35.19
N ILE A 214 7.90 -6.93 -35.62
CA ILE A 214 9.19 -6.80 -36.32
C ILE A 214 9.02 -6.00 -37.61
N LYS A 215 7.94 -6.24 -38.37
CA LYS A 215 7.66 -5.51 -39.61
C LYS A 215 7.40 -4.03 -39.37
N HIS A 216 6.61 -3.69 -38.35
CA HIS A 216 6.08 -2.34 -38.17
C HIS A 216 6.90 -1.45 -37.23
N TYR A 217 7.78 -2.03 -36.39
CA TYR A 217 8.60 -1.28 -35.43
C TYR A 217 10.11 -1.60 -35.55
N PRO A 218 10.72 -1.40 -36.73
CA PRO A 218 12.13 -1.75 -36.94
C PRO A 218 13.12 -0.91 -36.12
N GLN A 219 12.71 0.27 -35.65
CA GLN A 219 13.53 1.19 -34.85
C GLN A 219 13.29 1.05 -33.33
N SER A 220 12.41 0.14 -32.91
CA SER A 220 12.13 -0.08 -31.49
C SER A 220 13.34 -0.68 -30.77
N GLU A 221 13.58 -0.26 -29.53
CA GLU A 221 14.57 -0.87 -28.63
C GLU A 221 14.34 -2.40 -28.46
N HIS A 222 13.07 -2.83 -28.50
CA HIS A 222 12.68 -4.24 -28.39
C HIS A 222 12.88 -5.08 -29.67
N PHE A 223 13.30 -4.48 -30.79
CA PHE A 223 13.34 -5.18 -32.08
C PHE A 223 14.23 -6.43 -32.08
N ALA A 224 15.43 -6.34 -31.51
CA ALA A 224 16.36 -7.47 -31.41
C ALA A 224 15.78 -8.62 -30.56
N ARG A 225 15.15 -8.27 -29.43
CA ARG A 225 14.49 -9.22 -28.53
C ARG A 225 13.30 -9.90 -29.21
N ALA A 226 12.48 -9.14 -29.94
CA ALA A 226 11.35 -9.66 -30.70
C ALA A 226 11.79 -10.65 -31.79
N LYS A 227 12.85 -10.35 -32.53
CA LYS A 227 13.45 -11.28 -33.52
C LYS A 227 13.93 -12.57 -32.88
N LYS A 228 14.64 -12.49 -31.76
CA LYS A 228 15.11 -13.69 -31.04
C LYS A 228 13.92 -14.57 -30.62
N LEU A 229 12.86 -13.96 -30.11
CA LEU A 229 11.67 -14.68 -29.66
C LEU A 229 10.84 -15.26 -30.83
N GLU A 230 10.74 -14.55 -31.95
CA GLU A 230 10.09 -15.05 -33.18
C GLU A 230 10.75 -16.34 -33.66
N VAL A 231 12.09 -16.35 -33.73
CA VAL A 231 12.84 -17.53 -34.15
C VAL A 231 12.58 -18.72 -33.23
N LYS A 232 12.51 -18.49 -31.91
CA LYS A 232 12.17 -19.52 -30.92
C LYS A 232 10.76 -20.07 -31.12
N LEU A 233 9.75 -19.20 -31.21
CA LEU A 233 8.37 -19.64 -31.43
C LEU A 233 8.21 -20.39 -32.76
N ARG A 234 8.89 -19.94 -33.83
CA ARG A 234 8.86 -20.65 -35.12
C ARG A 234 9.39 -22.07 -35.00
N LYS A 235 10.49 -22.28 -34.26
CA LYS A 235 11.02 -23.62 -33.97
C LYS A 235 10.02 -24.45 -33.15
N MET A 236 9.40 -23.87 -32.13
CA MET A 236 8.40 -24.56 -31.30
C MET A 236 7.19 -25.01 -32.11
N LEU A 237 6.65 -24.15 -32.98
CA LEU A 237 5.52 -24.47 -33.86
C LEU A 237 5.84 -25.64 -34.81
N ALA A 238 7.07 -25.71 -35.32
CA ALA A 238 7.51 -26.86 -36.12
C ALA A 238 7.56 -28.14 -35.28
N GLY A 239 8.00 -28.04 -34.02
CA GLY A 239 8.06 -29.17 -33.08
C GLY A 239 6.69 -29.66 -32.61
N GLU A 240 5.69 -28.79 -32.50
CA GLU A 240 4.33 -29.12 -32.02
C GLU A 240 3.67 -30.20 -32.88
N LYS A 241 3.72 -30.05 -34.20
CA LYS A 241 3.13 -31.01 -35.13
C LYS A 241 3.75 -32.40 -34.99
N THR A 242 5.08 -32.44 -34.87
CA THR A 242 5.83 -33.70 -34.69
C THR A 242 5.47 -34.37 -33.37
N HIS A 243 5.43 -33.59 -32.28
CA HIS A 243 5.06 -34.12 -30.97
C HIS A 243 3.62 -34.62 -30.92
N GLN A 244 2.67 -33.87 -31.48
CA GLN A 244 1.27 -34.29 -31.57
C GLN A 244 1.15 -35.64 -32.31
N GLN A 245 1.79 -35.78 -33.47
CA GLN A 245 1.79 -37.03 -34.23
C GLN A 245 2.41 -38.20 -33.45
N LEU A 246 3.44 -37.94 -32.64
CA LEU A 246 4.04 -38.95 -31.76
C LEU A 246 3.07 -39.35 -30.64
N ARG A 247 2.33 -38.41 -30.05
CA ARG A 247 1.34 -38.68 -28.98
C ARG A 247 0.08 -39.38 -29.50
N GLU A 248 -0.32 -39.11 -30.74
CA GLU A 248 -1.41 -39.83 -31.42
C GLU A 248 -1.04 -41.31 -31.64
N LYS A 249 0.22 -41.59 -31.99
CA LYS A 249 0.72 -42.96 -32.18
C LYS A 249 0.94 -43.71 -30.87
N THR A 250 1.52 -43.04 -29.88
CA THR A 250 1.80 -43.61 -28.56
C THR A 250 1.28 -42.65 -27.49
N PRO A 251 0.07 -42.89 -26.96
CA PRO A 251 -0.49 -42.06 -25.89
C PRO A 251 0.43 -41.95 -24.68
N PHE A 252 0.32 -40.84 -23.93
CA PHE A 252 1.16 -40.60 -22.75
C PHE A 252 1.12 -41.73 -21.71
N SER A 253 -0.05 -42.35 -21.51
CA SER A 253 -0.24 -43.49 -20.62
C SER A 253 0.60 -44.72 -20.98
N ASN A 254 0.96 -44.85 -22.27
CA ASN A 254 1.67 -46.02 -22.82
C ASN A 254 3.18 -45.78 -22.93
N LEU A 255 3.66 -44.60 -22.54
CA LEU A 255 5.08 -44.31 -22.48
C LEU A 255 5.75 -45.07 -21.33
N THR A 256 7.01 -45.44 -21.52
CA THR A 256 7.88 -45.82 -20.40
C THR A 256 8.11 -44.63 -19.47
N GLU A 257 8.50 -44.85 -18.22
CA GLU A 257 8.77 -43.76 -17.26
C GLU A 257 9.81 -42.76 -17.79
N THR A 258 10.88 -43.24 -18.43
CA THR A 258 11.88 -42.36 -19.06
C THR A 258 11.28 -41.50 -20.17
N GLU A 259 10.41 -42.08 -20.99
CA GLU A 259 9.72 -41.33 -22.04
C GLU A 259 8.72 -40.34 -21.47
N LYS A 260 8.01 -40.69 -20.39
CA LYS A 260 7.11 -39.77 -19.67
C LYS A 260 7.87 -38.56 -19.15
N ILE A 261 9.04 -38.74 -18.53
CA ILE A 261 9.86 -37.64 -18.02
C ILE A 261 10.28 -36.70 -19.15
N LYS A 262 10.78 -37.26 -20.26
CA LYS A 262 11.17 -36.45 -21.44
C LYS A 262 9.97 -35.71 -22.03
N ASP A 263 8.82 -36.36 -22.09
CA ASP A 263 7.58 -35.77 -22.60
C ASP A 263 7.10 -34.63 -21.69
N LEU A 264 7.15 -34.80 -20.36
CA LEU A 264 6.80 -33.76 -19.40
C LEU A 264 7.76 -32.56 -19.46
N ILE A 265 9.07 -32.80 -19.62
CA ILE A 265 10.04 -31.72 -19.83
C ILE A 265 9.73 -30.96 -21.12
N TYR A 266 9.41 -31.68 -22.21
CA TYR A 266 8.96 -31.04 -23.43
C TYR A 266 7.69 -30.20 -23.22
N GLN A 267 6.75 -30.66 -22.40
CA GLN A 267 5.52 -29.95 -22.04
C GLN A 267 5.75 -28.75 -21.09
N LEU A 268 6.94 -28.57 -20.48
CA LEU A 268 7.22 -27.38 -19.65
C LEU A 268 7.10 -26.06 -20.41
N ARG A 269 7.20 -26.09 -21.74
CA ARG A 269 6.85 -24.94 -22.60
C ARG A 269 5.42 -24.42 -22.39
N ASP A 270 4.51 -25.27 -21.92
CA ASP A 270 3.11 -24.96 -21.60
C ASP A 270 2.95 -24.63 -20.10
N GLN A 271 4.03 -24.67 -19.30
CA GLN A 271 4.01 -24.34 -17.88
C GLN A 271 3.65 -22.88 -17.66
N ASN A 272 2.51 -22.66 -17.01
CA ASN A 272 2.06 -21.34 -16.61
C ASN A 272 2.19 -21.14 -15.09
N GLY A 273 3.06 -20.23 -14.68
CA GLY A 273 3.33 -19.82 -13.31
C GLY A 273 2.95 -18.36 -13.08
N ALA A 274 2.98 -17.94 -11.82
CA ALA A 274 2.57 -16.59 -11.43
C ALA A 274 3.52 -15.98 -10.38
N GLN A 275 3.50 -14.65 -10.31
CA GLN A 275 4.28 -13.87 -9.34
C GLN A 275 3.32 -13.14 -8.40
N MET A 276 3.45 -13.33 -7.08
CA MET A 276 2.49 -12.80 -6.08
C MET A 276 2.62 -11.29 -5.82
N GLY A 277 3.78 -10.69 -6.09
CA GLY A 277 4.04 -9.32 -5.66
C GLY A 277 5.30 -8.67 -6.24
N GLN A 278 5.50 -7.41 -5.85
CA GLN A 278 6.66 -6.59 -6.13
C GLN A 278 7.23 -6.05 -4.80
N PRO A 279 8.39 -6.53 -4.33
CA PRO A 279 9.28 -7.53 -4.97
C PRO A 279 8.70 -8.96 -4.94
N GLY A 280 9.15 -9.81 -5.87
CA GLY A 280 8.79 -11.22 -5.97
C GLY A 280 9.53 -11.93 -7.11
N TRP A 281 9.32 -13.24 -7.24
CA TRP A 281 9.78 -14.05 -8.37
C TRP A 281 8.59 -14.84 -8.92
N CYS A 282 8.57 -15.09 -10.23
CA CYS A 282 7.56 -15.97 -10.82
C CYS A 282 7.79 -17.40 -10.35
N ASP A 283 6.82 -17.94 -9.62
CA ASP A 283 6.80 -19.33 -9.17
C ASP A 283 6.07 -20.17 -10.22
N ILE A 284 6.77 -21.13 -10.84
CA ILE A 284 6.17 -22.00 -11.86
C ILE A 284 5.06 -22.90 -11.29
N PHE A 285 5.03 -23.11 -9.97
CA PHE A 285 4.02 -23.93 -9.30
C PHE A 285 2.77 -23.13 -8.92
N ALA A 286 2.82 -21.81 -9.02
CA ALA A 286 1.71 -20.92 -8.71
C ALA A 286 0.66 -20.86 -9.84
N GLN A 287 -0.01 -21.98 -10.09
CA GLN A 287 -1.07 -22.06 -11.09
C GLN A 287 -2.42 -21.65 -10.51
N ASP A 288 -3.36 -21.28 -11.38
CA ASP A 288 -4.78 -21.05 -11.03
C ASP A 288 -5.03 -20.09 -9.86
N GLY A 289 -4.20 -19.05 -9.73
CA GLY A 289 -4.35 -18.03 -8.69
C GLY A 289 -3.84 -18.46 -7.32
N PHE A 290 -2.68 -19.14 -7.28
CA PHE A 290 -1.98 -19.53 -6.04
C PHE A 290 -2.75 -20.54 -5.18
N LYS A 291 -3.54 -21.41 -5.81
CA LYS A 291 -4.17 -22.51 -5.07
C LYS A 291 -3.08 -23.41 -4.45
N PRO A 292 -3.29 -23.94 -3.22
CA PRO A 292 -2.43 -24.97 -2.66
C PRO A 292 -2.25 -26.12 -3.65
N ILE A 293 -1.04 -26.68 -3.73
CA ILE A 293 -0.67 -27.74 -4.69
C ILE A 293 -1.64 -28.93 -4.56
N GLU A 294 -2.08 -29.23 -3.34
CA GLU A 294 -3.00 -30.32 -3.01
C GLU A 294 -4.40 -30.14 -3.60
N GLN A 295 -4.76 -28.92 -4.01
CA GLN A 295 -6.08 -28.57 -4.54
C GLN A 295 -6.11 -28.52 -6.09
N VAL A 296 -4.97 -28.74 -6.75
CA VAL A 296 -4.86 -28.72 -8.21
C VAL A 296 -5.37 -30.05 -8.78
N LYS A 297 -6.56 -30.05 -9.41
CA LYS A 297 -7.18 -31.26 -9.99
C LYS A 297 -6.39 -31.86 -11.15
N ASN A 298 -5.75 -31.01 -11.95
CA ASN A 298 -4.97 -31.41 -13.13
C ASN A 298 -3.53 -30.94 -12.93
N PRO A 299 -2.62 -31.81 -12.45
CA PRO A 299 -1.26 -31.39 -12.13
C PRO A 299 -0.55 -30.94 -13.41
N SER A 300 0.10 -29.78 -13.37
CA SER A 300 0.93 -29.31 -14.49
C SER A 300 2.14 -30.20 -14.74
N PRO A 301 2.81 -30.05 -15.89
CA PRO A 301 4.06 -30.76 -16.17
C PRO A 301 5.10 -30.58 -15.05
N ALA A 302 5.26 -29.37 -14.49
CA ALA A 302 6.17 -29.14 -13.37
C ALA A 302 5.79 -29.93 -12.12
N LEU A 303 4.49 -29.96 -11.77
CA LEU A 303 4.01 -30.71 -10.61
C LEU A 303 4.11 -32.23 -10.81
N GLN A 304 3.85 -32.72 -12.03
CA GLN A 304 4.05 -34.13 -12.37
C GLN A 304 5.52 -34.53 -12.26
N LEU A 305 6.46 -33.71 -12.76
CA LEU A 305 7.90 -33.94 -12.60
C LEU A 305 8.33 -33.91 -11.13
N LEU A 306 7.81 -32.97 -10.35
CA LEU A 306 8.04 -32.90 -8.91
C LEU A 306 7.55 -34.17 -8.19
N ASN A 307 6.39 -34.69 -8.58
CA ASN A 307 5.80 -35.89 -7.99
C ASN A 307 6.56 -37.18 -8.34
N ILE A 308 7.22 -37.23 -9.50
CA ILE A 308 8.09 -38.36 -9.88
C ILE A 308 9.29 -38.42 -8.92
N GLY A 309 9.92 -37.29 -8.60
CA GLY A 309 11.02 -37.22 -7.62
C GLY A 309 12.41 -37.34 -8.24
N TYR A 310 13.34 -38.06 -7.61
CA TYR A 310 14.76 -37.99 -7.97
C TYR A 310 15.10 -38.56 -9.35
N GLU A 311 14.24 -39.41 -9.90
CA GLU A 311 14.37 -40.03 -11.21
C GLU A 311 14.41 -38.98 -12.34
N VAL A 312 13.81 -37.80 -12.13
CA VAL A 312 13.82 -36.72 -13.13
C VAL A 312 15.07 -35.86 -13.10
N VAL A 313 15.83 -35.87 -12.01
CA VAL A 313 17.01 -35.00 -11.82
C VAL A 313 17.99 -35.04 -12.99
N PRO A 314 18.49 -36.22 -13.45
CA PRO A 314 19.46 -36.25 -14.54
C PRO A 314 18.89 -35.73 -15.86
N PHE A 315 17.56 -35.71 -16.02
CA PHE A 315 16.92 -35.13 -17.20
C PHE A 315 16.76 -33.61 -17.07
N LEU A 316 16.43 -33.11 -15.87
CA LEU A 316 16.33 -31.67 -15.61
C LEU A 316 17.68 -30.97 -15.74
N ILE A 317 18.77 -31.58 -15.25
CA ILE A 317 20.14 -31.03 -15.37
C ILE A 317 20.50 -30.82 -16.85
N LYS A 318 20.11 -31.75 -17.72
CA LYS A 318 20.39 -31.71 -19.16
C LYS A 318 19.67 -30.61 -19.93
N VAL A 319 18.67 -29.97 -19.33
CA VAL A 319 17.86 -28.92 -19.97
C VAL A 319 17.94 -27.59 -19.22
N LEU A 320 18.89 -27.44 -18.29
CA LEU A 320 19.11 -26.18 -17.57
C LEU A 320 19.50 -25.02 -18.50
N ASP A 321 20.11 -25.32 -19.65
CA ASP A 321 20.45 -24.37 -20.71
C ASP A 321 19.37 -24.22 -21.79
N ASP A 322 18.24 -24.93 -21.65
CA ASP A 322 17.15 -24.85 -22.63
C ASP A 322 16.46 -23.47 -22.55
N ASP A 323 16.70 -22.68 -23.59
CA ASP A 323 16.22 -21.31 -23.70
C ASP A 323 14.82 -21.20 -24.34
N THR A 324 14.13 -22.33 -24.53
CA THR A 324 12.75 -22.40 -25.03
C THR A 324 11.80 -21.72 -24.05
N PRO A 325 10.98 -20.75 -24.49
CA PRO A 325 10.07 -20.02 -23.60
C PRO A 325 8.93 -20.91 -23.09
N THR A 326 8.58 -20.70 -21.82
CA THR A 326 7.37 -21.25 -21.18
C THR A 326 6.18 -20.30 -21.33
N ARG A 327 5.08 -20.54 -20.61
CA ARG A 327 3.97 -19.59 -20.43
C ARG A 327 4.17 -18.70 -19.20
N SER A 328 5.19 -18.93 -18.39
CA SER A 328 5.41 -18.21 -17.13
C SER A 328 6.12 -16.87 -17.38
N VAL A 329 5.56 -15.77 -16.87
CA VAL A 329 6.12 -14.42 -17.03
C VAL A 329 6.46 -13.83 -15.66
N GLY A 330 7.73 -13.52 -15.44
CA GLY A 330 8.20 -12.82 -14.23
C GLY A 330 8.61 -11.38 -14.52
N TYR A 331 8.74 -10.57 -13.46
CA TYR A 331 9.13 -9.15 -13.54
C TYR A 331 9.90 -8.70 -12.28
N HIS A 332 10.68 -7.63 -12.40
CA HIS A 332 11.57 -7.12 -11.36
C HIS A 332 11.08 -5.81 -10.69
N ARG A 333 11.84 -5.30 -9.70
CA ARG A 333 11.51 -4.22 -8.75
C ARG A 333 11.67 -2.80 -9.31
N ASP A 334 11.52 -2.60 -10.60
CA ASP A 334 11.77 -1.28 -11.21
C ASP A 334 10.50 -0.46 -11.44
N PHE A 335 9.31 -0.99 -11.11
CA PHE A 335 8.02 -0.37 -11.44
C PHE A 335 7.98 0.09 -12.92
N TYR A 336 8.78 -0.56 -13.77
CA TYR A 336 8.99 -0.32 -15.19
C TYR A 336 8.89 -1.67 -15.91
N PHE A 337 8.97 -1.67 -17.24
CA PHE A 337 8.94 -2.89 -18.04
C PHE A 337 10.22 -3.74 -17.84
N SER A 338 10.18 -4.62 -16.85
CA SER A 338 11.19 -5.67 -16.60
C SER A 338 10.66 -7.09 -16.86
N HIS A 339 9.55 -7.20 -17.59
CA HIS A 339 8.89 -8.50 -17.77
C HIS A 339 9.68 -9.41 -18.69
N SER A 340 9.74 -10.67 -18.31
CA SER A 340 10.47 -11.69 -19.03
C SER A 340 9.81 -13.05 -18.90
N ILE A 341 9.80 -13.76 -20.03
CA ILE A 341 9.26 -15.11 -20.14
C ILE A 341 10.33 -16.05 -19.60
N LEU A 342 9.97 -16.87 -18.61
CA LEU A 342 10.85 -17.91 -18.09
C LEU A 342 11.07 -18.98 -19.16
N THR A 343 12.25 -19.59 -19.18
CA THR A 343 12.58 -20.68 -20.10
C THR A 343 12.34 -22.06 -19.49
N ILE A 344 12.43 -23.12 -20.30
CA ILE A 344 12.44 -24.50 -19.79
C ILE A 344 13.57 -24.70 -18.79
N GLY A 345 14.75 -24.11 -19.02
CA GLY A 345 15.86 -24.10 -18.06
C GLY A 345 15.49 -23.45 -16.73
N ASP A 346 14.77 -22.31 -16.75
CA ASP A 346 14.27 -21.67 -15.52
C ASP A 346 13.28 -22.56 -14.77
N ALA A 347 12.35 -23.19 -15.49
CA ALA A 347 11.41 -24.10 -14.89
C ALA A 347 12.13 -25.34 -14.32
N ALA A 348 13.08 -25.92 -15.06
CA ALA A 348 13.87 -27.05 -14.63
C ALA A 348 14.67 -26.75 -13.35
N ASN A 349 15.26 -25.56 -13.25
CA ASN A 349 15.97 -25.11 -12.05
C ASN A 349 15.03 -25.00 -10.85
N GLN A 350 13.84 -24.42 -11.01
CA GLN A 350 12.85 -24.37 -9.92
C GLN A 350 12.36 -25.77 -9.50
N ILE A 351 12.11 -26.68 -10.45
CA ILE A 351 11.72 -28.07 -10.15
C ILE A 351 12.85 -28.78 -9.42
N LEU A 352 14.10 -28.65 -9.91
CA LEU A 352 15.29 -29.20 -9.25
C LEU A 352 15.35 -28.70 -7.82
N THR A 353 15.26 -27.38 -7.58
CA THR A 353 15.30 -26.84 -6.22
C THR A 353 14.20 -27.41 -5.32
N ARG A 354 12.99 -27.65 -5.82
CA ARG A 354 11.92 -28.29 -5.03
C ARG A 354 12.20 -29.78 -4.75
N ILE A 355 12.73 -30.52 -5.72
CA ILE A 355 13.05 -31.95 -5.59
C ILE A 355 14.27 -32.16 -4.69
N THR A 356 15.29 -31.32 -4.80
CA THR A 356 16.56 -31.50 -4.09
C THR A 356 16.56 -30.80 -2.75
N GLY A 357 15.78 -29.72 -2.61
CA GLY A 357 15.98 -28.76 -1.54
C GLY A 357 17.33 -28.07 -1.69
N GLU A 358 17.79 -27.75 -2.90
CA GLU A 358 19.06 -27.03 -3.09
C GLU A 358 18.95 -25.99 -4.20
N ARG A 359 19.64 -24.87 -4.02
CA ARG A 359 19.74 -23.82 -5.04
C ARG A 359 21.08 -23.94 -5.75
N PHE A 360 21.05 -24.24 -7.05
CA PHE A 360 22.27 -24.45 -7.82
C PHE A 360 22.86 -23.17 -8.42
N GLY A 361 22.03 -22.12 -8.54
CA GLY A 361 22.38 -20.81 -9.08
C GLY A 361 21.21 -20.21 -9.89
N PRO A 362 21.37 -18.98 -10.41
CA PRO A 362 20.39 -18.39 -11.31
C PRO A 362 20.49 -19.03 -12.71
N THR A 363 19.37 -19.06 -13.43
CA THR A 363 19.28 -19.55 -14.81
C THR A 363 18.59 -18.52 -15.71
N GLY A 364 18.59 -18.83 -17.02
CA GLY A 364 17.79 -18.15 -18.02
C GLY A 364 18.19 -16.70 -18.25
N ILE A 365 17.18 -15.83 -18.33
CA ILE A 365 17.35 -14.44 -18.79
C ILE A 365 17.97 -13.52 -17.74
N TRP A 366 18.07 -13.97 -16.49
CA TRP A 366 18.69 -13.22 -15.39
C TRP A 366 20.14 -13.66 -15.10
N SER A 367 20.57 -14.79 -15.67
CA SER A 367 21.92 -15.31 -15.53
C SER A 367 22.84 -14.85 -16.66
N LYS A 368 24.10 -14.59 -16.35
CA LYS A 368 25.14 -14.54 -17.37
C LYS A 368 25.49 -15.97 -17.83
N PRO A 369 26.09 -16.17 -19.01
CA PRO A 369 26.52 -17.50 -19.45
C PRO A 369 27.39 -18.24 -18.42
N GLU A 370 28.28 -17.53 -17.73
CA GLU A 370 29.17 -18.11 -16.73
C GLU A 370 28.41 -18.60 -15.48
N ASP A 371 27.31 -17.92 -15.12
CA ASP A 371 26.44 -18.32 -14.01
C ASP A 371 25.68 -19.61 -14.34
N LEU A 372 25.23 -19.76 -15.59
CA LEU A 372 24.54 -20.96 -16.08
C LEU A 372 25.48 -22.17 -16.10
N GLU A 373 26.71 -22.01 -16.60
CA GLU A 373 27.73 -23.08 -16.59
C GLU A 373 28.02 -23.56 -15.16
N LYS A 374 28.17 -22.60 -14.23
CA LYS A 374 28.36 -22.91 -12.81
C LYS A 374 27.15 -23.62 -12.21
N THR A 375 25.93 -23.23 -12.58
CA THR A 375 24.69 -23.87 -12.13
C THR A 375 24.61 -25.33 -12.57
N ILE A 376 24.92 -25.60 -13.85
CA ILE A 376 24.96 -26.97 -14.40
C ILE A 376 26.02 -27.81 -13.70
N LEU A 377 27.22 -27.26 -13.50
CA LEU A 377 28.30 -27.94 -12.80
C LEU A 377 27.90 -28.30 -11.36
N ASN A 378 27.35 -27.34 -10.61
CA ASN A 378 26.90 -27.55 -9.24
C ASN A 378 25.83 -28.64 -9.16
N ALA A 379 24.84 -28.62 -10.05
CA ALA A 379 23.77 -29.60 -10.09
C ALA A 379 24.30 -31.01 -10.45
N THR A 380 25.27 -31.09 -11.37
CA THR A 380 25.91 -32.35 -11.77
C THR A 380 26.72 -32.97 -10.63
N VAL A 381 27.60 -32.17 -10.01
CA VAL A 381 28.40 -32.60 -8.86
C VAL A 381 27.51 -33.01 -7.69
N TRP A 382 26.43 -32.27 -7.46
CA TRP A 382 25.44 -32.63 -6.45
C TRP A 382 24.80 -33.98 -6.76
N TRP A 383 24.38 -34.23 -8.00
CA TRP A 383 23.73 -35.48 -8.39
C TRP A 383 24.68 -36.69 -8.25
N GLU A 384 25.93 -36.56 -8.67
CA GLU A 384 26.94 -37.61 -8.49
C GLU A 384 27.17 -37.95 -7.01
N ASN A 385 27.21 -36.92 -6.15
CA ASN A 385 27.35 -37.10 -4.71
C ASN A 385 26.10 -37.74 -4.10
N TYR A 386 24.92 -37.33 -4.54
CA TYR A 386 23.65 -37.92 -4.13
C TYR A 386 23.59 -39.41 -4.49
N GLN A 387 23.96 -39.78 -5.72
CA GLN A 387 23.99 -41.19 -6.16
C GLN A 387 24.93 -42.06 -5.30
N LYS A 388 26.06 -41.51 -4.85
CA LYS A 388 27.01 -42.22 -3.98
C LYS A 388 26.48 -42.41 -2.55
N LYS A 389 25.72 -41.43 -2.01
CA LYS A 389 25.29 -41.41 -0.61
C LYS A 389 23.88 -42.00 -0.39
N GLY A 390 23.00 -41.90 -1.38
CA GLY A 390 21.57 -42.19 -1.26
C GLY A 390 20.77 -41.09 -0.54
N GLU A 391 19.43 -41.13 -0.68
CA GLU A 391 18.50 -40.11 -0.16
C GLU A 391 18.69 -39.87 1.35
N ARG A 392 18.61 -40.93 2.16
CA ARG A 392 18.66 -40.88 3.63
C ARG A 392 19.88 -40.14 4.13
N LYS A 393 21.08 -40.57 3.73
CA LYS A 393 22.34 -39.96 4.16
C LYS A 393 22.49 -38.52 3.64
N HIS A 394 22.04 -38.26 2.42
CA HIS A 394 22.07 -36.92 1.85
C HIS A 394 21.20 -35.93 2.64
N LEU A 395 19.95 -36.29 2.94
CA LEU A 395 19.05 -35.46 3.75
C LEU A 395 19.64 -35.17 5.13
N ILE A 396 20.20 -36.19 5.80
CA ILE A 396 20.88 -36.02 7.09
C ILE A 396 22.04 -35.03 6.97
N ASP A 397 22.89 -35.16 5.94
CA ASP A 397 24.04 -34.26 5.73
C ASP A 397 23.60 -32.81 5.55
N LEU A 398 22.56 -32.56 4.74
CA LEU A 398 22.05 -31.20 4.49
C LEU A 398 21.40 -30.57 5.72
N VAL A 399 20.60 -31.33 6.46
CA VAL A 399 20.01 -30.84 7.71
C VAL A 399 21.11 -30.53 8.72
N CYS A 400 22.07 -31.44 8.92
CA CYS A 400 23.20 -31.24 9.82
C CYS A 400 24.09 -30.05 9.43
N ALA A 401 24.19 -29.74 8.14
CA ALA A 401 24.96 -28.58 7.66
C ALA A 401 24.24 -27.25 7.86
N ALA A 402 22.91 -27.27 8.11
CA ALA A 402 22.08 -26.08 8.29
C ALA A 402 22.22 -25.07 7.14
N GLY A 403 22.13 -25.55 5.90
CA GLY A 403 22.07 -24.69 4.72
C GLY A 403 20.71 -24.04 4.50
N PRO A 404 20.56 -23.19 3.46
CA PRO A 404 19.32 -22.47 3.14
C PRO A 404 18.06 -23.31 2.91
N SER A 405 18.20 -24.63 2.82
CA SER A 405 17.11 -25.56 2.55
C SER A 405 17.00 -26.68 3.58
N ALA A 406 17.69 -26.53 4.71
CA ALA A 406 17.73 -27.54 5.77
C ALA A 406 16.33 -27.83 6.33
N ASP A 407 15.43 -26.85 6.33
CA ASP A 407 14.03 -26.96 6.74
C ASP A 407 13.21 -27.91 5.84
N THR A 408 13.32 -27.73 4.52
CA THR A 408 12.66 -28.58 3.52
C THR A 408 13.19 -30.01 3.59
N CYS A 409 14.51 -30.16 3.75
CA CYS A 409 15.13 -31.47 3.93
C CYS A 409 14.69 -32.13 5.24
N LEU A 410 14.59 -31.36 6.34
CA LEU A 410 14.15 -31.86 7.63
C LEU A 410 12.69 -32.31 7.60
N THR A 411 11.81 -31.56 6.96
CA THR A 411 10.40 -31.94 6.77
C THR A 411 10.29 -33.29 6.06
N ARG A 412 11.09 -33.50 5.02
CA ARG A 412 11.15 -34.79 4.31
C ARG A 412 11.74 -35.91 5.15
N LEU A 413 12.76 -35.60 5.94
CA LEU A 413 13.38 -36.55 6.85
C LEU A 413 12.36 -37.03 7.89
N PHE A 414 11.58 -36.13 8.51
CA PHE A 414 10.49 -36.53 9.42
C PHE A 414 9.44 -37.41 8.74
N LYS A 415 9.13 -37.16 7.46
CA LYS A 415 8.12 -37.92 6.72
C LYS A 415 8.60 -39.32 6.30
N LYS A 416 9.86 -39.46 5.86
CA LYS A 416 10.38 -40.71 5.25
C LYS A 416 11.30 -41.51 6.17
N TYR A 417 12.02 -40.85 7.07
CA TYR A 417 13.05 -41.42 7.95
C TYR A 417 12.91 -40.84 9.38
N PRO A 418 11.75 -41.00 10.02
CA PRO A 418 11.43 -40.35 11.29
C PRO A 418 12.42 -40.70 12.41
N GLU A 419 13.09 -41.85 12.34
CA GLU A 419 14.08 -42.28 13.32
C GLU A 419 15.38 -41.46 13.30
N ASP A 420 15.78 -40.92 12.14
CA ASP A 420 16.99 -40.10 12.03
C ASP A 420 16.72 -38.62 12.22
N ALA A 421 15.49 -38.19 11.95
CA ALA A 421 15.11 -36.79 11.90
C ALA A 421 15.41 -36.03 13.21
N PRO A 422 15.12 -36.57 14.42
CA PRO A 422 15.48 -35.90 15.68
C PRO A 422 16.99 -35.64 15.84
N THR A 423 17.83 -36.60 15.45
CA THR A 423 19.29 -36.47 15.56
C THR A 423 19.82 -35.43 14.58
N ALA A 424 19.35 -35.47 13.34
CA ALA A 424 19.74 -34.50 12.32
C ALA A 424 19.24 -33.08 12.68
N ALA A 425 17.99 -32.95 13.16
CA ALA A 425 17.41 -31.67 13.58
C ALA A 425 18.26 -30.99 14.66
N ARG A 426 18.68 -31.72 15.70
CA ARG A 426 19.56 -31.21 16.75
C ARG A 426 20.90 -30.73 16.20
N ALA A 427 21.51 -31.53 15.32
CA ALA A 427 22.77 -31.16 14.68
C ALA A 427 22.62 -29.91 13.80
N GLY A 428 21.53 -29.81 13.04
CA GLY A 428 21.21 -28.65 12.21
C GLY A 428 20.99 -27.37 13.03
N LEU A 429 20.20 -27.43 14.10
CA LEU A 429 20.01 -26.28 14.99
C LEU A 429 21.33 -25.79 15.59
N LYS A 430 22.21 -26.72 15.98
CA LYS A 430 23.55 -26.37 16.47
C LYS A 430 24.43 -25.73 15.38
N ALA A 431 24.36 -26.23 14.15
CA ALA A 431 25.17 -25.79 13.02
C ALA A 431 24.68 -24.49 12.36
N ALA A 432 23.42 -24.10 12.57
CA ALA A 432 22.84 -22.88 12.02
C ALA A 432 23.71 -21.66 12.37
N LYS A 433 23.94 -20.79 11.37
CA LYS A 433 24.80 -19.60 11.47
C LYS A 433 24.02 -18.29 11.46
N ASP A 434 22.74 -18.34 11.13
CA ASP A 434 21.84 -17.19 11.08
C ASP A 434 20.45 -17.55 11.61
N ASP A 435 19.71 -16.50 11.98
CA ASP A 435 18.39 -16.57 12.61
C ASP A 435 17.32 -17.18 11.69
N TRP A 436 17.42 -16.93 10.38
CA TRP A 436 16.43 -17.37 9.40
C TRP A 436 16.46 -18.89 9.22
N VAL A 437 17.64 -19.48 9.07
CA VAL A 437 17.79 -20.94 8.96
C VAL A 437 17.35 -21.61 10.27
N PHE A 438 17.78 -21.08 11.41
CA PHE A 438 17.38 -21.61 12.72
C PHE A 438 15.86 -21.60 12.88
N SER A 439 15.21 -20.46 12.65
CA SER A 439 13.75 -20.31 12.70
C SER A 439 13.02 -21.28 11.76
N SER A 440 13.54 -21.49 10.54
CA SER A 440 12.92 -22.37 9.54
C SER A 440 13.00 -23.85 9.95
N LEU A 441 14.11 -24.28 10.57
CA LEU A 441 14.23 -25.61 11.18
C LEU A 441 13.22 -25.80 12.32
N ILE A 442 13.06 -24.81 13.21
CA ILE A 442 12.08 -24.85 14.30
C ILE A 442 10.65 -25.01 13.77
N ARG A 443 10.27 -24.27 12.72
CA ARG A 443 8.95 -24.42 12.08
C ARG A 443 8.75 -25.82 11.51
N SER A 444 9.78 -26.41 10.91
CA SER A 444 9.71 -27.79 10.39
C SER A 444 9.53 -28.82 11.51
N ILE A 445 10.21 -28.64 12.65
CA ILE A 445 10.05 -29.48 13.86
C ILE A 445 8.64 -29.32 14.45
N LEU A 446 8.09 -28.10 14.43
CA LEU A 446 6.74 -27.82 14.88
C LEU A 446 5.69 -28.51 14.00
N VAL A 447 5.82 -28.46 12.68
CA VAL A 447 4.83 -29.04 11.75
C VAL A 447 4.88 -30.58 11.72
N SER A 448 6.01 -31.20 12.06
CA SER A 448 6.17 -32.66 11.92
C SER A 448 5.32 -33.51 12.88
N GLU A 449 4.86 -32.95 14.00
CA GLU A 449 4.15 -33.68 15.06
C GLU A 449 4.89 -34.90 15.62
N HIS A 450 6.20 -34.98 15.40
CA HIS A 450 7.01 -36.09 15.88
C HIS A 450 7.07 -36.11 17.42
N PRO A 451 7.04 -37.29 18.08
CA PRO A 451 7.05 -37.38 19.55
C PRO A 451 8.25 -36.69 20.23
N GLU A 452 9.41 -36.70 19.57
CA GLU A 452 10.62 -36.01 20.06
C GLU A 452 10.59 -34.48 19.86
N SER A 453 9.68 -33.92 19.06
CA SER A 453 9.70 -32.49 18.70
C SER A 453 9.66 -31.59 19.93
N LEU A 454 8.84 -31.90 20.95
CA LEU A 454 8.77 -31.09 22.17
C LEU A 454 10.12 -31.07 22.93
N LYS A 455 10.82 -32.21 22.96
CA LYS A 455 12.14 -32.32 23.59
C LYS A 455 13.17 -31.50 22.82
N ILE A 456 13.19 -31.59 21.48
CA ILE A 456 14.09 -30.81 20.63
C ILE A 456 13.83 -29.31 20.79
N LEU A 457 12.57 -28.88 20.80
CA LEU A 457 12.19 -27.48 21.01
C LEU A 457 12.63 -26.97 22.40
N THR A 458 12.53 -27.82 23.42
CA THR A 458 12.98 -27.49 24.78
C THR A 458 14.50 -27.35 24.85
N GLU A 459 15.25 -28.23 24.17
CA GLU A 459 16.71 -28.12 24.05
C GLU A 459 17.10 -26.84 23.28
N ALA A 460 16.39 -26.52 22.20
CA ALA A 460 16.62 -25.32 21.39
C ALA A 460 16.30 -24.02 22.13
N LEU A 461 15.42 -24.05 23.14
CA LEU A 461 15.07 -22.89 23.95
C LEU A 461 16.28 -22.34 24.73
N ALA A 462 17.23 -23.21 25.10
CA ALA A 462 18.45 -22.81 25.80
C ALA A 462 19.46 -22.08 24.88
N ASP A 463 19.21 -22.08 23.56
CA ASP A 463 20.10 -21.48 22.57
C ASP A 463 19.68 -20.04 22.25
N LEU A 464 20.37 -19.08 22.88
CA LEU A 464 20.07 -17.65 22.78
C LEU A 464 20.85 -16.93 21.67
N ARG A 465 21.50 -17.65 20.75
CA ARG A 465 22.32 -17.05 19.68
C ARG A 465 21.51 -16.21 18.70
N PHE A 466 20.22 -16.51 18.54
CA PHE A 466 19.35 -15.98 17.50
C PHE A 466 18.04 -15.43 18.11
N PRO A 467 17.88 -14.11 18.31
CA PRO A 467 16.70 -13.55 18.97
C PRO A 467 15.36 -13.89 18.30
N GLY A 468 15.26 -13.80 16.97
CA GLY A 468 14.07 -14.17 16.20
C GLY A 468 13.83 -15.69 16.20
N GLY A 469 14.91 -16.47 16.15
CA GLY A 469 14.92 -17.91 16.36
C GLY A 469 14.35 -18.30 17.72
N HIS A 470 14.78 -17.63 18.77
CA HIS A 470 14.34 -17.87 20.14
C HIS A 470 12.83 -17.61 20.30
N LEU A 471 12.31 -16.51 19.72
CA LEU A 471 10.87 -16.27 19.72
C LEU A 471 10.10 -17.31 18.90
N THR A 472 10.67 -17.79 17.79
CA THR A 472 10.08 -18.88 17.01
C THR A 472 10.00 -20.17 17.83
N VAL A 473 11.00 -20.48 18.67
CA VAL A 473 10.97 -21.61 19.63
C VAL A 473 9.88 -21.41 20.67
N ILE A 474 9.81 -20.23 21.30
CA ILE A 474 8.77 -19.88 22.28
C ILE A 474 7.37 -20.08 21.70
N SER A 475 7.16 -19.58 20.47
CA SER A 475 5.90 -19.72 19.75
C SER A 475 5.55 -21.17 19.44
N ALA A 476 6.54 -21.97 19.02
CA ALA A 476 6.38 -23.40 18.78
C ALA A 476 6.04 -24.17 20.06
N LEU A 477 6.69 -23.84 21.19
CA LEU A 477 6.39 -24.41 22.50
C LEU A 477 4.98 -24.04 22.97
N HIS A 478 4.55 -22.79 22.75
CA HIS A 478 3.19 -22.35 23.07
C HIS A 478 2.14 -23.10 22.26
N HIS A 479 2.36 -23.27 20.95
CA HIS A 479 1.48 -24.07 20.09
C HIS A 479 1.36 -25.52 20.59
N ARG A 480 2.45 -26.07 21.13
CA ARG A 480 2.48 -27.40 21.79
C ARG A 480 1.92 -27.40 23.21
N LYS A 481 1.37 -26.28 23.70
CA LYS A 481 0.86 -26.10 25.06
C LYS A 481 1.91 -26.42 26.14
N SER A 482 3.19 -26.21 25.84
CA SER A 482 4.27 -26.42 26.80
C SER A 482 4.22 -25.34 27.88
N PRO A 483 4.34 -25.71 29.17
CA PRO A 483 4.37 -24.74 30.27
C PRO A 483 5.63 -23.86 30.26
N LEU A 484 6.64 -24.20 29.46
CA LEU A 484 7.90 -23.46 29.35
C LEU A 484 7.80 -22.19 28.50
N ALA A 485 6.81 -22.10 27.60
CA ALA A 485 6.71 -21.01 26.64
C ALA A 485 6.53 -19.64 27.29
N LEU A 486 5.59 -19.54 28.25
CA LEU A 486 5.29 -18.27 28.90
C LEU A 486 6.46 -17.78 29.79
N PRO A 487 7.07 -18.61 30.67
CA PRO A 487 8.26 -18.22 31.41
C PRO A 487 9.39 -17.71 30.50
N ALA A 488 9.66 -18.40 29.39
CA ALA A 488 10.71 -17.99 28.46
C ALA A 488 10.39 -16.68 27.73
N ALA A 489 9.13 -16.44 27.36
CA ALA A 489 8.70 -15.16 26.80
C ALA A 489 8.87 -14.01 27.80
N ILE A 490 8.56 -14.24 29.08
CA ILE A 490 8.75 -13.27 30.16
C ILE A 490 10.24 -12.98 30.38
N GLU A 491 11.10 -14.01 30.34
CA GLU A 491 12.55 -13.85 30.42
C GLU A 491 13.08 -13.03 29.23
N ALA A 492 12.67 -13.39 28.00
CA ALA A 492 13.04 -12.68 26.79
C ALA A 492 12.57 -11.22 26.82
N TRP A 493 11.36 -10.93 27.30
CA TRP A 493 10.87 -9.57 27.51
C TRP A 493 11.73 -8.77 28.49
N ASN A 494 12.24 -9.42 29.52
CA ASN A 494 13.06 -8.78 30.55
C ASN A 494 14.50 -8.53 30.10
N ASN A 495 15.02 -9.30 29.13
CA ASN A 495 16.35 -9.13 28.57
C ASN A 495 16.49 -7.75 27.87
N PRO A 496 17.41 -6.87 28.33
CA PRO A 496 17.63 -5.56 27.73
C PRO A 496 18.07 -5.60 26.26
N GLU A 497 18.77 -6.64 25.81
CA GLU A 497 19.26 -6.74 24.44
C GLU A 497 18.12 -6.82 23.41
N ASN A 498 16.98 -7.41 23.79
CA ASN A 498 15.80 -7.51 22.91
C ASN A 498 15.09 -6.18 22.70
N TRP A 499 15.43 -5.14 23.46
CA TRP A 499 14.86 -3.80 23.33
C TRP A 499 15.66 -2.90 22.39
N LYS A 500 16.85 -3.34 21.94
CA LYS A 500 17.62 -2.65 20.92
C LYS A 500 16.96 -2.89 19.57
N SER A 501 16.95 -1.87 18.73
CA SER A 501 16.49 -1.99 17.34
C SER A 501 17.30 -3.03 16.59
N ALA A 502 16.62 -3.89 15.82
CA ALA A 502 17.24 -5.00 15.10
C ALA A 502 17.38 -4.75 13.59
N ASP A 503 16.69 -3.78 13.01
CA ASP A 503 16.72 -3.55 11.55
C ASP A 503 16.48 -2.10 11.11
N ASP A 504 16.75 -1.83 9.83
CA ASP A 504 16.54 -0.53 9.17
C ASP A 504 15.06 -0.08 9.15
N PHE A 505 14.12 -0.92 9.61
CA PHE A 505 12.69 -0.66 9.67
C PHE A 505 12.20 -0.34 11.10
N GLY A 506 13.10 -0.30 12.08
CA GLY A 506 12.81 0.11 13.46
C GLY A 506 12.09 -0.94 14.30
N GLY A 507 12.09 -2.20 13.87
CA GLY A 507 11.53 -3.31 14.65
C GLY A 507 12.52 -3.79 15.72
N SER A 508 12.06 -3.99 16.95
CA SER A 508 12.84 -4.67 17.99
C SER A 508 12.28 -6.07 18.28
N PRO A 509 13.10 -7.05 18.69
CA PRO A 509 12.59 -8.35 19.13
C PRO A 509 11.57 -8.26 20.27
N ALA A 510 11.65 -7.20 21.10
CA ALA A 510 10.66 -6.92 22.14
C ALA A 510 9.25 -6.69 21.56
N ASP A 511 9.11 -6.14 20.36
CA ASP A 511 7.81 -5.93 19.72
C ASP A 511 7.12 -7.26 19.39
N ASP A 512 7.86 -8.21 18.82
CA ASP A 512 7.30 -9.52 18.52
C ASP A 512 7.00 -10.31 19.80
N ILE A 513 7.83 -10.15 20.84
CA ILE A 513 7.58 -10.71 22.19
C ILE A 513 6.32 -10.09 22.81
N LEU A 514 6.09 -8.79 22.65
CA LEU A 514 4.87 -8.12 23.12
C LEU A 514 3.63 -8.77 22.48
N MET A 515 3.64 -8.93 21.15
CA MET A 515 2.52 -9.54 20.42
C MET A 515 2.27 -10.98 20.87
N PHE A 516 3.33 -11.75 21.10
CA PHE A 516 3.21 -13.09 21.69
C PHE A 516 2.57 -13.04 23.09
N LEU A 517 3.10 -12.21 24.00
CA LEU A 517 2.62 -12.12 25.38
C LEU A 517 1.15 -11.68 25.45
N LEU A 518 0.74 -10.72 24.61
CA LEU A 518 -0.66 -10.31 24.47
C LEU A 518 -1.54 -11.48 24.01
N GLY A 519 -1.10 -12.20 22.98
CA GLY A 519 -1.82 -13.35 22.42
C GLY A 519 -2.07 -14.50 23.41
N THR A 520 -1.26 -14.61 24.47
CA THR A 520 -1.48 -15.63 25.51
C THR A 520 -2.72 -15.39 26.38
N ASN A 521 -3.26 -14.16 26.42
CA ASN A 521 -4.32 -13.72 27.34
C ASN A 521 -4.05 -14.08 28.82
N SER A 522 -2.78 -14.23 29.21
CA SER A 522 -2.39 -14.57 30.58
C SER A 522 -2.30 -13.32 31.45
N PRO A 523 -2.93 -13.30 32.66
CA PRO A 523 -2.78 -12.20 33.61
C PRO A 523 -1.31 -11.92 33.95
N THR A 524 -0.50 -12.96 34.06
CA THR A 524 0.94 -12.86 34.34
C THR A 524 1.68 -12.21 33.17
N ALA A 525 1.42 -12.64 31.93
CA ALA A 525 2.02 -12.04 30.74
C ALA A 525 1.69 -10.54 30.64
N PHE A 526 0.43 -10.19 30.88
CA PHE A 526 -0.03 -8.81 30.82
C PHE A 526 0.61 -7.96 31.92
N LYS A 527 0.67 -8.44 33.18
CA LYS A 527 1.41 -7.77 34.27
C LYS A 527 2.88 -7.54 33.90
N THR A 528 3.54 -8.51 33.27
CA THR A 528 4.92 -8.39 32.80
C THR A 528 5.08 -7.27 31.77
N ILE A 529 4.18 -7.18 30.78
CA ILE A 529 4.19 -6.07 29.81
C ILE A 529 4.14 -4.72 30.53
N LEU A 530 3.27 -4.59 31.53
CA LEU A 530 3.06 -3.34 32.25
C LEU A 530 4.29 -2.85 33.03
N THR A 531 5.21 -3.74 33.41
CA THR A 531 6.47 -3.35 34.09
C THR A 531 7.36 -2.44 33.23
N LYS A 532 7.18 -2.47 31.90
CA LYS A 532 7.93 -1.69 30.92
C LYS A 532 7.03 -0.77 30.08
N ILE A 533 5.80 -0.49 30.53
CA ILE A 533 4.81 0.30 29.79
C ILE A 533 5.30 1.69 29.34
N ASN A 534 6.21 2.29 30.13
CA ASN A 534 6.78 3.60 29.83
C ASN A 534 7.85 3.57 28.73
N ARG A 535 8.40 2.40 28.43
CA ARG A 535 9.33 2.19 27.31
C ARG A 535 8.62 1.95 25.98
N LEU A 536 7.34 1.62 26.01
CA LEU A 536 6.57 1.33 24.81
C LEU A 536 6.33 2.59 23.97
N SER A 537 6.53 2.43 22.66
CA SER A 537 6.15 3.43 21.67
C SER A 537 4.63 3.63 21.64
N ILE A 538 4.19 4.69 20.94
CA ILE A 538 2.76 5.00 20.78
C ILE A 538 2.05 3.83 20.06
N ASP A 539 2.69 3.27 19.03
CA ASP A 539 2.19 2.15 18.20
C ASP A 539 1.90 0.93 19.07
N ARG A 540 2.84 0.55 19.93
CA ARG A 540 2.68 -0.61 20.83
C ARG A 540 1.60 -0.39 21.87
N LYS A 541 1.42 0.83 22.36
CA LYS A 541 0.30 1.16 23.27
C LYS A 541 -1.05 1.08 22.54
N ILE A 542 -1.11 1.49 21.28
CA ILE A 542 -2.31 1.33 20.45
C ILE A 542 -2.60 -0.16 20.21
N GLU A 543 -1.60 -0.97 19.91
CA GLU A 543 -1.76 -2.43 19.73
C GLU A 543 -2.26 -3.11 20.99
N ILE A 544 -1.78 -2.71 22.19
CA ILE A 544 -2.33 -3.19 23.46
C ILE A 544 -3.82 -2.82 23.59
N ALA A 545 -4.20 -1.59 23.26
CA ALA A 545 -5.60 -1.16 23.33
C ALA A 545 -6.48 -1.89 22.30
N GLN A 546 -5.96 -2.14 21.09
CA GLN A 546 -6.62 -2.95 20.06
C GLN A 546 -6.82 -4.39 20.52
N HIS A 547 -5.78 -5.00 21.10
CA HIS A 547 -5.88 -6.35 21.66
C HIS A 547 -7.03 -6.43 22.66
N VAL A 548 -7.09 -5.48 23.62
CA VAL A 548 -8.19 -5.42 24.60
C VAL A 548 -9.55 -5.21 23.92
N TYR A 549 -9.64 -4.30 22.94
CA TYR A 549 -10.86 -4.07 22.16
C TYR A 549 -11.37 -5.34 21.44
N GLY A 550 -10.47 -6.23 21.04
CA GLY A 550 -10.79 -7.51 20.39
C GLY A 550 -11.29 -8.60 21.34
N LEU A 551 -11.24 -8.40 22.65
CA LEU A 551 -11.66 -9.40 23.64
C LEU A 551 -13.19 -9.42 23.78
N ASN A 552 -13.79 -10.59 23.66
CA ASN A 552 -15.23 -10.76 23.87
C ASN A 552 -15.59 -11.07 25.33
N ASN A 553 -14.73 -11.78 26.05
CA ASN A 553 -14.94 -12.17 27.44
C ASN A 553 -13.60 -12.49 28.12
N PRO A 554 -12.83 -11.48 28.57
CA PRO A 554 -11.60 -11.73 29.29
C PRO A 554 -11.89 -12.37 30.65
N GLY A 555 -11.13 -13.39 31.05
CA GLY A 555 -11.26 -13.96 32.41
C GLY A 555 -11.02 -12.90 33.49
N ASP A 556 -11.66 -13.06 34.65
CA ASP A 556 -11.81 -12.03 35.69
C ASP A 556 -10.49 -11.31 36.07
N GLU A 557 -9.41 -12.08 36.30
CA GLU A 557 -8.13 -11.49 36.69
C GLU A 557 -7.49 -10.66 35.56
N TYR A 558 -7.48 -11.18 34.33
CA TYR A 558 -6.97 -10.45 33.16
C TYR A 558 -7.81 -9.19 32.93
N SER A 559 -9.14 -9.34 33.01
CA SER A 559 -10.12 -8.28 32.82
C SER A 559 -9.84 -7.09 33.74
N ALA A 560 -9.63 -7.34 35.03
CA ALA A 560 -9.34 -6.27 36.00
C ALA A 560 -8.04 -5.51 35.67
N ILE A 561 -6.97 -6.21 35.27
CA ILE A 561 -5.68 -5.59 34.95
C ILE A 561 -5.77 -4.80 33.64
N ALA A 562 -6.43 -5.37 32.62
CA ALA A 562 -6.67 -4.72 31.33
C ALA A 562 -7.50 -3.44 31.50
N GLN A 563 -8.59 -3.51 32.27
CA GLN A 563 -9.46 -2.35 32.57
C GLN A 563 -8.65 -1.22 33.22
N GLN A 564 -7.86 -1.52 34.25
CA GLN A 564 -7.04 -0.52 34.94
C GLN A 564 -5.96 0.08 34.03
N THR A 565 -5.42 -0.72 33.11
CA THR A 565 -4.44 -0.27 32.10
C THR A 565 -5.09 0.68 31.10
N MET A 566 -6.26 0.34 30.57
CA MET A 566 -6.99 1.21 29.63
C MET A 566 -7.35 2.54 30.28
N VAL A 567 -7.78 2.55 31.55
CA VAL A 567 -8.00 3.80 32.30
C VAL A 567 -6.72 4.63 32.41
N THR A 568 -5.56 4.00 32.53
CA THR A 568 -4.26 4.69 32.55
C THR A 568 -3.93 5.26 31.17
N PHE A 569 -4.22 4.51 30.10
CA PHE A 569 -4.03 4.95 28.71
C PHE A 569 -4.93 6.12 28.31
N LEU A 570 -6.05 6.34 29.00
CA LEU A 570 -6.85 7.56 28.81
C LEU A 570 -6.04 8.83 29.09
N GLU A 571 -5.01 8.79 29.94
CA GLU A 571 -4.14 9.96 30.20
C GLU A 571 -3.09 10.18 29.08
N ASP A 572 -2.87 9.20 28.19
CA ASP A 572 -1.92 9.28 27.08
C ASP A 572 -2.60 9.84 25.82
N THR A 573 -2.53 11.15 25.64
CA THR A 573 -3.18 11.86 24.52
C THR A 573 -2.36 11.87 23.23
N ARG A 574 -1.26 11.11 23.17
CA ARG A 574 -0.39 11.07 21.99
C ARG A 574 -1.08 10.32 20.84
N GLN A 575 -0.83 10.78 19.63
CA GLN A 575 -1.43 10.32 18.39
C GLN A 575 -0.40 9.57 17.55
N ARG A 576 -0.82 8.48 16.89
CA ARG A 576 0.00 7.78 15.89
C ARG A 576 -0.50 8.10 14.49
N THR A 577 0.20 9.01 13.83
CA THR A 577 -0.19 9.49 12.52
C THR A 577 0.35 8.62 11.39
N GLY A 578 -0.37 8.57 10.26
CA GLY A 578 -0.15 7.66 9.14
C GLY A 578 -0.70 6.25 9.40
N MET A 579 -1.24 5.98 10.58
CA MET A 579 -1.82 4.68 10.93
C MET A 579 -3.33 4.72 10.72
N SER A 580 -3.83 3.82 9.89
CA SER A 580 -5.26 3.60 9.72
C SER A 580 -5.54 2.11 9.69
N GLY A 581 -6.73 1.72 10.12
CA GLY A 581 -7.07 0.32 10.23
C GLY A 581 -8.48 0.10 10.75
N SER A 582 -8.84 -1.18 10.81
CA SER A 582 -10.12 -1.63 11.31
C SER A 582 -9.92 -2.83 12.24
N ILE A 583 -10.58 -2.84 13.39
CA ILE A 583 -10.65 -3.98 14.29
C ILE A 583 -12.10 -4.23 14.68
N GLY A 584 -12.68 -5.34 14.19
CA GLY A 584 -14.12 -5.57 14.31
C GLY A 584 -14.93 -4.43 13.67
N ASP A 585 -15.70 -3.75 14.50
CA ASP A 585 -16.57 -2.61 14.17
C ASP A 585 -15.88 -1.23 14.32
N LEU A 586 -14.68 -1.18 14.92
CA LEU A 586 -13.90 0.04 15.09
C LEU A 586 -13.07 0.33 13.84
N ASN A 587 -13.31 1.48 13.22
CA ASN A 587 -12.45 2.05 12.18
C ASN A 587 -11.76 3.29 12.73
N TYR A 588 -10.47 3.43 12.45
CA TYR A 588 -9.69 4.56 12.92
C TYR A 588 -8.71 5.07 11.85
N THR A 589 -8.37 6.34 11.96
CA THR A 589 -7.31 7.00 11.19
C THR A 589 -6.59 7.92 12.15
N ASP A 590 -5.27 7.86 12.14
CA ASP A 590 -4.38 8.55 13.05
C ASP A 590 -4.81 8.41 14.52
N PRO A 591 -4.93 7.18 15.06
CA PRO A 591 -5.54 6.95 16.37
C PRO A 591 -4.71 7.56 17.51
N ARG A 592 -5.40 8.07 18.54
CA ARG A 592 -4.79 8.40 19.83
C ARG A 592 -4.83 7.20 20.77
N VAL A 593 -3.81 7.04 21.61
CA VAL A 593 -3.78 5.97 22.63
C VAL A 593 -5.02 6.05 23.53
N CYS A 594 -5.39 7.26 23.97
CA CYS A 594 -6.57 7.46 24.80
C CYS A 594 -7.90 7.14 24.10
N ASP A 595 -8.04 7.38 22.79
CA ASP A 595 -9.27 7.08 22.07
C ASP A 595 -9.45 5.58 21.86
N MET A 596 -8.35 4.88 21.54
CA MET A 596 -8.35 3.42 21.43
C MET A 596 -8.65 2.77 22.79
N ALA A 597 -8.10 3.31 23.87
CA ALA A 597 -8.39 2.84 25.22
C ALA A 597 -9.85 3.12 25.64
N GLY A 598 -10.39 4.28 25.30
CA GLY A 598 -11.80 4.62 25.54
C GLY A 598 -12.74 3.68 24.79
N ALA A 599 -12.46 3.43 23.51
CA ALA A 599 -13.20 2.47 22.70
C ALA A 599 -13.14 1.06 23.30
N ALA A 600 -11.97 0.61 23.77
CA ALA A 600 -11.80 -0.68 24.42
C ALA A 600 -12.61 -0.76 25.73
N LEU A 601 -12.60 0.29 26.53
CA LEU A 601 -13.36 0.36 27.78
C LEU A 601 -14.87 0.23 27.56
N ALA A 602 -15.42 1.01 26.62
CA ALA A 602 -16.84 0.98 26.28
C ALA A 602 -17.27 -0.35 25.66
N LYS A 603 -16.43 -0.99 24.86
CA LYS A 603 -16.76 -2.28 24.24
C LYS A 603 -16.73 -3.44 25.23
N VAL A 604 -15.67 -3.55 26.03
CA VAL A 604 -15.46 -4.71 26.91
C VAL A 604 -16.25 -4.57 28.21
N TRP A 605 -16.42 -3.34 28.72
CA TRP A 605 -17.16 -3.05 29.95
C TRP A 605 -18.25 -1.98 29.74
N PRO A 606 -19.24 -2.21 28.84
CA PRO A 606 -20.24 -1.20 28.44
C PRO A 606 -21.15 -0.73 29.58
N LYS A 607 -21.28 -1.52 30.65
CA LYS A 607 -22.07 -1.15 31.84
C LYS A 607 -21.37 -0.09 32.71
N HIS A 608 -20.06 0.06 32.57
CA HIS A 608 -19.23 0.91 33.42
C HIS A 608 -18.70 2.14 32.69
N TYR A 609 -18.52 2.06 31.37
CA TYR A 609 -17.95 3.14 30.59
C TYR A 609 -18.84 3.48 29.41
N ASP A 610 -19.17 4.76 29.34
CA ASP A 610 -19.86 5.38 28.22
C ASP A 610 -18.82 6.21 27.45
N TYR A 611 -18.39 5.70 26.29
CA TYR A 611 -17.40 6.34 25.44
C TYR A 611 -17.70 6.04 23.97
N ASP A 612 -17.94 7.09 23.20
CA ASP A 612 -18.14 7.01 21.76
C ASP A 612 -16.90 7.53 21.02
N HIS A 613 -16.17 6.63 20.39
CA HIS A 613 -14.96 6.97 19.62
C HIS A 613 -15.26 7.70 18.30
N GLN A 614 -16.50 7.62 17.80
CA GLN A 614 -16.95 8.34 16.60
C GLN A 614 -17.49 9.74 16.95
N ALA A 615 -17.67 10.05 18.24
CA ALA A 615 -18.10 11.37 18.65
C ALA A 615 -17.08 12.46 18.28
N GLU A 616 -17.55 13.70 18.19
CA GLU A 616 -16.69 14.87 18.00
C GLU A 616 -15.60 14.95 19.07
N TRP A 617 -14.42 15.47 18.71
CA TRP A 617 -13.27 15.55 19.59
C TRP A 617 -13.59 16.12 20.99
N THR A 618 -14.38 17.19 21.08
CA THR A 618 -14.76 17.81 22.38
C THR A 618 -15.61 16.89 23.24
N LYS A 619 -16.55 16.16 22.63
CA LYS A 619 -17.39 15.16 23.32
C LYS A 619 -16.53 13.98 23.78
N ARG A 620 -15.63 13.47 22.92
CA ARG A 620 -14.65 12.43 23.29
C ARG A 620 -13.79 12.86 24.45
N GLU A 621 -13.31 14.10 24.44
CA GLU A 621 -12.45 14.64 25.49
C GLU A 621 -13.20 14.80 26.83
N ALA A 622 -14.46 15.22 26.78
CA ALA A 622 -15.33 15.28 27.96
C ALA A 622 -15.61 13.88 28.54
N MET A 623 -15.93 12.89 27.69
CA MET A 623 -16.11 11.49 28.09
C MET A 623 -14.83 10.92 28.70
N ARG A 624 -13.68 11.13 28.05
CA ARG A 624 -12.35 10.74 28.53
C ARG A 624 -12.07 11.30 29.93
N LEU A 625 -12.26 12.61 30.13
CA LEU A 625 -12.00 13.27 31.41
C LEU A 625 -12.98 12.86 32.50
N LYS A 626 -14.24 12.59 32.16
CA LYS A 626 -15.22 12.03 33.11
C LYS A 626 -14.72 10.69 33.67
N ILE A 627 -14.34 9.76 32.80
CA ILE A 627 -13.84 8.43 33.20
C ILE A 627 -12.56 8.55 34.05
N ILE A 628 -11.61 9.40 33.63
CA ILE A 628 -10.38 9.65 34.38
C ILE A 628 -10.70 10.24 35.76
N ASN A 629 -11.56 11.26 35.85
CA ASN A 629 -11.83 11.96 37.09
C ASN A 629 -12.61 11.11 38.09
N GLU A 630 -13.48 10.21 37.64
CA GLU A 630 -14.11 9.19 38.48
C GLU A 630 -13.06 8.27 39.11
N THR A 631 -12.07 7.83 38.32
CA THR A 631 -10.96 7.01 38.83
C THR A 631 -10.03 7.80 39.76
N ARG A 632 -9.75 9.07 39.46
CA ARG A 632 -8.92 9.93 40.30
C ARG A 632 -9.58 10.19 41.64
N LYS A 633 -10.90 10.34 41.66
CA LYS A 633 -11.71 10.49 42.87
C LYS A 633 -11.58 9.27 43.79
N THR A 634 -11.62 8.05 43.26
CA THR A 634 -11.43 6.84 44.09
C THR A 634 -10.01 6.72 44.66
N LYS A 635 -9.02 7.35 44.01
CA LYS A 635 -7.61 7.41 44.46
C LYS A 635 -7.25 8.67 45.27
N ASN A 636 -8.23 9.50 45.64
CA ASN A 636 -7.99 10.79 46.32
C ASN A 636 -7.03 11.74 45.57
N LEU A 637 -7.01 11.67 44.24
CA LEU A 637 -6.21 12.57 43.39
C LEU A 637 -7.06 13.77 42.95
N LYS A 638 -6.42 14.93 42.81
CA LYS A 638 -7.08 16.15 42.30
C LYS A 638 -7.65 15.87 40.89
N PRO A 639 -8.92 16.22 40.61
CA PRO A 639 -9.49 16.05 39.28
C PRO A 639 -8.70 16.87 38.25
N LEU A 640 -8.55 16.30 37.06
CA LEU A 640 -8.06 17.04 35.91
C LEU A 640 -9.10 18.12 35.53
N PRO A 641 -8.65 19.32 35.17
CA PRO A 641 -9.55 20.39 34.78
C PRO A 641 -10.37 19.97 33.56
N ALA A 642 -11.63 20.41 33.51
CA ALA A 642 -12.43 20.29 32.30
C ALA A 642 -11.69 21.02 31.15
N PRO A 643 -11.79 20.50 29.92
CA PRO A 643 -10.97 20.97 28.80
C PRO A 643 -11.43 22.34 28.27
N LEU A 644 -12.54 22.88 28.76
CA LEU A 644 -13.17 24.08 28.22
C LEU A 644 -12.93 25.29 29.13
N PRO A 645 -12.12 26.27 28.69
CA PRO A 645 -12.05 27.58 29.32
C PRO A 645 -13.30 28.40 29.04
N LYS A 646 -13.48 29.47 29.83
CA LYS A 646 -14.45 30.53 29.55
C LYS A 646 -14.15 31.19 28.20
N PRO A 647 -15.17 31.58 27.42
CA PRO A 647 -15.00 32.21 26.11
C PRO A 647 -14.07 33.43 26.18
N ALA A 648 -13.17 33.56 25.22
CA ALA A 648 -12.27 34.70 25.09
C ALA A 648 -13.04 35.97 24.68
N SER A 649 -12.48 37.14 25.03
CA SER A 649 -12.94 38.43 24.51
C SER A 649 -12.73 38.52 22.99
N LEU A 650 -13.51 39.37 22.34
CA LEU A 650 -13.59 39.49 20.88
C LEU A 650 -12.28 39.76 20.14
N PRO A 651 -12.14 39.27 18.89
CA PRO A 651 -11.14 39.73 17.95
C PRO A 651 -11.31 41.22 17.61
N PRO A 652 -10.23 42.00 17.48
CA PRO A 652 -10.26 43.30 16.82
C PRO A 652 -10.62 43.12 15.33
N GLY A 653 -11.61 43.85 14.80
CA GLY A 653 -11.88 43.92 13.34
C GLY A 653 -13.27 43.49 12.86
N VAL A 654 -14.05 42.78 13.68
CA VAL A 654 -15.47 42.38 13.44
C VAL A 654 -16.35 43.60 13.09
N ASP A 655 -15.92 44.77 13.53
CA ASP A 655 -16.66 46.03 13.49
C ASP A 655 -16.74 46.75 12.14
N ALA A 656 -15.87 46.42 11.18
CA ALA A 656 -15.76 47.13 9.91
C ALA A 656 -16.76 46.62 8.85
N GLU A 657 -16.87 45.30 8.67
CA GLU A 657 -17.79 44.69 7.70
C GLU A 657 -19.27 44.89 8.07
N LEU A 658 -19.57 44.98 9.36
CA LEU A 658 -20.94 45.20 9.84
C LEU A 658 -21.43 46.63 9.60
N ARG A 659 -20.54 47.62 9.52
CA ARG A 659 -20.90 49.03 9.30
C ARG A 659 -21.52 49.28 7.94
N ASP A 660 -21.07 48.56 6.93
CA ASP A 660 -21.53 48.75 5.55
C ASP A 660 -22.81 47.95 5.25
N ALA A 661 -23.18 47.01 6.12
CA ALA A 661 -24.23 46.01 5.87
C ALA A 661 -25.43 46.09 6.82
N LEU A 662 -25.32 46.83 7.93
CA LEU A 662 -26.37 47.02 8.93
C LEU A 662 -26.65 48.51 9.11
N ASP A 663 -27.90 48.87 9.41
CA ASP A 663 -28.18 50.23 9.88
C ASP A 663 -27.54 50.48 11.27
N ASP A 664 -27.41 51.75 11.65
CA ASP A 664 -26.76 52.13 12.90
C ASP A 664 -27.41 51.50 14.15
N VAL A 665 -28.71 51.24 14.11
CA VAL A 665 -29.45 50.66 15.25
C VAL A 665 -29.13 49.17 15.39
N GLN A 666 -29.20 48.44 14.27
CA GLN A 666 -28.83 47.03 14.19
C GLN A 666 -27.36 46.83 14.55
N LEU A 667 -26.47 47.65 14.00
CA LEU A 667 -25.04 47.62 14.28
C LEU A 667 -24.74 47.82 15.78
N VAL A 668 -25.40 48.79 16.43
CA VAL A 668 -25.22 49.04 17.88
C VAL A 668 -25.76 47.87 18.71
N ALA A 669 -26.90 47.29 18.35
CA ALA A 669 -27.45 46.11 19.03
C ALA A 669 -26.51 44.91 18.89
N PHE A 670 -26.02 44.66 17.69
CA PHE A 670 -25.09 43.57 17.37
C PHE A 670 -23.75 43.74 18.10
N ARG A 671 -23.20 44.96 18.12
CA ARG A 671 -22.01 45.29 18.92
C ARG A 671 -22.20 45.04 20.40
N LYS A 672 -23.34 45.45 20.96
CA LYS A 672 -23.64 45.21 22.37
C LYS A 672 -23.76 43.72 22.68
N LEU A 673 -24.42 42.96 21.80
CA LEU A 673 -24.55 41.51 21.92
C LEU A 673 -23.18 40.84 21.93
N ILE A 674 -22.39 41.10 20.89
CA ILE A 674 -21.06 40.51 20.74
C ILE A 674 -20.12 41.01 21.86
N GLN A 675 -20.12 42.29 22.23
CA GLN A 675 -19.25 42.83 23.29
C GLN A 675 -19.61 42.26 24.67
N LYS A 676 -20.89 42.00 24.92
CA LYS A 676 -21.38 41.44 26.19
C LYS A 676 -21.12 39.94 26.31
N HIS A 677 -21.25 39.19 25.20
CA HIS A 677 -21.26 37.73 25.21
C HIS A 677 -20.00 37.09 24.58
N GLY A 678 -19.16 37.85 23.87
CA GLY A 678 -17.96 37.35 23.20
C GLY A 678 -18.31 36.24 22.20
N ILE A 679 -17.54 35.14 22.22
CA ILE A 679 -17.84 33.93 21.42
C ILE A 679 -19.23 33.35 21.76
N SER A 680 -19.73 33.53 22.98
CA SER A 680 -21.06 33.05 23.36
C SER A 680 -22.20 33.83 22.70
N ALA A 681 -21.93 34.93 21.98
CA ALA A 681 -22.93 35.61 21.16
C ALA A 681 -23.36 34.80 19.93
N LEU A 682 -22.64 33.72 19.60
CA LEU A 682 -22.82 33.01 18.35
C LEU A 682 -24.18 32.34 18.24
N ASP A 683 -24.74 31.82 19.32
CA ASP A 683 -26.08 31.22 19.29
C ASP A 683 -27.13 32.27 18.91
N GLU A 684 -27.08 33.45 19.53
CA GLU A 684 -27.96 34.57 19.18
C GLU A 684 -27.71 35.11 17.77
N LEU A 685 -26.47 35.04 17.27
CA LEU A 685 -26.15 35.40 15.87
C LEU A 685 -26.74 34.42 14.87
N LEU A 686 -26.67 33.13 15.18
CA LEU A 686 -27.23 32.07 14.33
C LEU A 686 -28.76 32.08 14.38
N GLU A 687 -29.36 32.34 15.54
CA GLU A 687 -30.81 32.57 15.65
C GLU A 687 -31.24 33.81 14.85
N TYR A 688 -30.47 34.90 14.92
CA TYR A 688 -30.73 36.09 14.10
C TYR A 688 -30.63 35.77 12.61
N GLN A 689 -29.60 35.04 12.19
CA GLN A 689 -29.45 34.57 10.80
C GLN A 689 -30.64 33.71 10.35
N GLU A 690 -31.09 32.77 11.18
CA GLU A 690 -32.25 31.91 10.91
C GLU A 690 -33.57 32.71 10.85
N SER A 691 -33.65 33.85 11.55
CA SER A 691 -34.81 34.75 11.53
C SER A 691 -34.88 35.72 10.35
N MET A 692 -33.82 35.80 9.52
CA MET A 692 -33.79 36.71 8.37
C MET A 692 -34.78 36.29 7.28
N ASP A 693 -35.67 37.19 6.88
CA ASP A 693 -36.62 36.99 5.78
C ASP A 693 -35.93 36.95 4.40
N GLU A 694 -36.58 36.37 3.40
CA GLU A 694 -36.07 36.30 2.01
C GLU A 694 -35.77 37.68 1.41
N ASP A 695 -36.42 38.73 1.91
CA ASP A 695 -36.23 40.12 1.48
C ASP A 695 -34.99 40.80 2.09
N THR A 696 -34.36 40.17 3.10
CA THR A 696 -33.14 40.68 3.72
C THR A 696 -32.02 40.77 2.69
N SER A 697 -31.40 41.96 2.60
CA SER A 697 -30.33 42.25 1.63
C SER A 697 -29.25 41.14 1.61
N PRO A 698 -28.84 40.66 0.42
CA PRO A 698 -27.75 39.71 0.30
C PRO A 698 -26.45 40.16 0.99
N LEU A 699 -26.20 41.47 1.07
CA LEU A 699 -25.04 42.04 1.76
C LEU A 699 -25.15 41.86 3.28
N THR A 700 -26.33 42.06 3.85
CA THR A 700 -26.61 41.86 5.28
C THR A 700 -26.45 40.38 5.66
N ARG A 701 -27.04 39.47 4.87
CA ARG A 701 -26.87 38.02 5.04
C ARG A 701 -25.39 37.62 4.96
N LEU A 702 -24.67 38.11 3.95
CA LEU A 702 -23.24 37.84 3.78
C LEU A 702 -22.42 38.36 4.97
N ALA A 703 -22.70 39.57 5.45
CA ALA A 703 -22.00 40.16 6.58
C ALA A 703 -22.26 39.38 7.88
N VAL A 704 -23.51 39.02 8.18
CA VAL A 704 -23.81 38.22 9.37
C VAL A 704 -23.15 36.84 9.30
N ASN A 705 -23.19 36.17 8.14
CA ASN A 705 -22.52 34.89 7.94
C ASN A 705 -20.99 35.00 8.04
N SER A 706 -20.40 36.08 7.51
CA SER A 706 -18.96 36.36 7.64
C SER A 706 -18.58 36.54 9.10
N ASN A 707 -19.37 37.30 9.86
CA ASN A 707 -19.11 37.57 11.27
C ASN A 707 -19.33 36.35 12.17
N ALA A 708 -20.37 35.55 11.95
CA ALA A 708 -20.57 34.28 12.62
C ALA A 708 -19.39 33.33 12.38
N ARG A 709 -18.91 33.24 11.12
CA ARG A 709 -17.72 32.46 10.76
C ARG A 709 -16.44 32.99 11.44
N ASN A 710 -16.22 34.30 11.41
CA ASN A 710 -15.06 34.92 12.08
C ASN A 710 -15.06 34.70 13.59
N LEU A 711 -16.24 34.75 14.22
CA LEU A 711 -16.39 34.51 15.64
C LEU A 711 -16.07 33.05 15.99
N VAL A 712 -16.59 32.08 15.23
CA VAL A 712 -16.31 30.65 15.47
C VAL A 712 -14.89 30.24 15.06
N ASN A 713 -14.27 30.96 14.14
CA ASN A 713 -12.88 30.73 13.75
C ASN A 713 -11.87 31.45 14.65
N SER A 714 -12.33 32.14 15.69
CA SER A 714 -11.46 32.78 16.66
C SER A 714 -10.70 31.75 17.49
N LEU A 715 -9.38 31.90 17.63
CA LEU A 715 -8.52 31.04 18.45
C LEU A 715 -8.82 31.26 19.94
N ALA A 716 -9.88 30.62 20.41
CA ALA A 716 -10.37 30.71 21.78
C ALA A 716 -9.35 30.14 22.77
N PHE A 717 -8.64 29.08 22.36
CA PHE A 717 -7.67 28.42 23.20
C PHE A 717 -6.49 27.90 22.39
N ILE A 718 -5.28 28.22 22.85
CA ILE A 718 -4.05 27.68 22.32
C ILE A 718 -3.27 27.03 23.47
N GLN A 719 -3.07 25.72 23.39
CA GLN A 719 -2.22 24.97 24.32
C GLN A 719 -0.90 24.63 23.66
N VAL A 720 0.20 25.05 24.28
CA VAL A 720 1.55 24.64 23.89
C VAL A 720 2.04 23.57 24.87
N ALA A 721 2.40 22.39 24.36
CA ALA A 721 2.81 21.24 25.15
C ALA A 721 4.13 20.63 24.65
N PRO A 722 4.94 20.04 25.57
CA PRO A 722 4.93 20.30 27.01
C PRO A 722 5.45 21.71 27.33
N LYS A 723 4.94 22.31 28.42
CA LYS A 723 5.27 23.69 28.86
C LYS A 723 6.77 23.99 29.03
N LYS A 724 7.59 22.95 29.19
CA LYS A 724 9.04 23.06 29.36
C LYS A 724 9.76 23.47 28.06
N TYR A 725 9.15 23.28 26.91
CA TYR A 725 9.75 23.64 25.63
C TYR A 725 9.30 25.03 25.18
N ARG A 726 10.27 25.84 24.76
CA ARG A 726 10.04 27.17 24.22
C ARG A 726 10.55 27.21 22.79
N ASN A 727 9.63 27.35 21.85
CA ASN A 727 9.94 27.77 20.49
C ASN A 727 9.60 29.28 20.40
N PRO A 728 10.57 30.17 20.16
CA PRO A 728 10.34 31.61 20.07
C PRO A 728 9.30 31.99 19.01
N ALA A 729 9.32 31.32 17.84
CA ALA A 729 8.37 31.55 16.76
C ALA A 729 6.94 31.21 17.20
N VAL A 730 6.74 30.02 17.80
CA VAL A 730 5.43 29.62 18.37
C VAL A 730 4.99 30.60 19.45
N THR A 731 5.88 30.97 20.37
CA THR A 731 5.52 31.88 21.48
C THR A 731 5.11 33.26 20.98
N LYS A 732 5.84 33.80 19.99
CA LYS A 732 5.52 35.08 19.35
C LYS A 732 4.19 34.99 18.60
N TRP A 733 3.97 33.90 17.87
CA TRP A 733 2.75 33.69 17.10
C TRP A 733 1.52 33.56 18.00
N VAL A 734 1.59 32.74 19.06
CA VAL A 734 0.50 32.55 20.03
C VAL A 734 0.09 33.89 20.66
N LYS A 735 1.05 34.71 21.08
CA LYS A 735 0.76 36.04 21.62
C LYS A 735 0.07 36.97 20.62
N ALA A 736 0.41 36.86 19.34
CA ALA A 736 -0.13 37.71 18.28
C ALA A 736 -1.52 37.28 17.78
N HIS A 737 -1.88 35.99 17.93
CA HIS A 737 -3.09 35.42 17.33
C HIS A 737 -4.09 34.84 18.35
N GLN A 738 -3.76 34.80 19.65
CA GLN A 738 -4.73 34.41 20.67
C GLN A 738 -5.94 35.33 20.63
N GLY A 739 -7.14 34.77 20.46
CA GLY A 739 -8.38 35.53 20.35
C GLY A 739 -8.61 36.22 19.00
N THR A 740 -7.77 35.99 17.99
CA THR A 740 -8.03 36.46 16.61
C THR A 740 -8.63 35.34 15.76
N SER A 741 -9.33 35.70 14.67
CA SER A 741 -9.82 34.75 13.68
C SER A 741 -8.63 34.07 12.98
N LEU A 742 -8.63 32.74 12.93
CA LEU A 742 -7.62 31.98 12.20
C LEU A 742 -7.90 32.07 10.69
N SER A 743 -6.84 32.26 9.91
CA SER A 743 -6.86 32.14 8.45
C SER A 743 -5.92 31.03 8.00
N ALA A 744 -6.12 30.53 6.78
CA ALA A 744 -5.18 29.58 6.18
C ALA A 744 -3.77 30.17 6.07
N ASP A 745 -3.64 31.45 5.69
CA ASP A 745 -2.36 32.14 5.58
C ASP A 745 -1.64 32.24 6.92
N THR A 746 -2.34 32.63 7.99
CA THR A 746 -1.72 32.74 9.32
C THR A 746 -1.29 31.38 9.87
N LEU A 747 -2.00 30.30 9.53
CA LEU A 747 -1.58 28.93 9.86
C LEU A 747 -0.34 28.50 9.06
N ILE A 748 -0.30 28.74 7.75
CA ILE A 748 0.88 28.42 6.93
C ILE A 748 2.10 29.23 7.36
N GLN A 749 1.91 30.49 7.78
CA GLN A 749 2.97 31.31 8.36
C GLN A 749 3.53 30.71 9.65
N LEU A 750 2.66 30.20 10.55
CA LEU A 750 3.10 29.48 11.74
C LEU A 750 3.93 28.24 11.37
N ILE A 751 3.41 27.41 10.47
CA ILE A 751 4.08 26.18 10.00
C ILE A 751 5.46 26.52 9.43
N THR A 752 5.52 27.48 8.51
CA THR A 752 6.77 27.92 7.86
C THR A 752 7.77 28.43 8.88
N ALA A 753 7.33 29.29 9.82
CA ALA A 753 8.21 29.82 10.87
C ALA A 753 8.72 28.72 11.80
N CYS A 754 7.88 27.73 12.12
CA CYS A 754 8.29 26.59 12.93
C CYS A 754 9.31 25.72 12.18
N ASN A 755 9.10 25.43 10.90
CA ASN A 755 10.03 24.65 10.08
C ASN A 755 11.40 25.35 9.96
N GLN A 756 11.41 26.68 9.80
CA GLN A 756 12.66 27.47 9.80
C GLN A 756 13.37 27.42 11.16
N GLU A 757 12.62 27.55 12.27
CA GLU A 757 13.19 27.51 13.62
C GLU A 757 13.70 26.11 13.99
N MET A 758 13.05 25.03 13.52
CA MET A 758 13.52 23.66 13.74
C MET A 758 14.91 23.41 13.11
N LYS A 759 15.25 24.09 12.01
CA LYS A 759 16.60 24.02 11.42
C LYS A 759 17.69 24.60 12.34
N ASN A 760 17.31 25.50 13.25
CA ASN A 760 18.22 26.25 14.12
C ASN A 760 18.01 25.99 15.63
N SER A 761 17.13 25.08 16.02
CA SER A 761 16.78 24.80 17.42
C SER A 761 16.88 23.32 17.76
N SER A 762 16.79 22.98 19.04
CA SER A 762 16.72 21.59 19.52
C SER A 762 15.34 20.94 19.30
N THR A 763 14.41 21.65 18.66
CA THR A 763 13.07 21.14 18.33
C THR A 763 13.20 20.17 17.15
N ARG A 764 12.85 18.91 17.37
CA ARG A 764 12.89 17.84 16.36
C ARG A 764 11.55 17.63 15.67
N GLY A 765 10.48 18.19 16.21
CA GLY A 765 9.19 18.10 15.56
C GLY A 765 8.15 19.02 16.15
N ILE A 766 7.12 19.24 15.37
CA ILE A 766 5.94 19.99 15.76
C ILE A 766 4.70 19.23 15.33
N THR A 767 3.68 19.27 16.16
CA THR A 767 2.36 18.75 15.87
C THR A 767 1.34 19.81 16.22
N LEU A 768 0.54 20.19 15.23
CA LEU A 768 -0.55 21.14 15.34
C LEU A 768 -1.85 20.36 15.14
N SER A 769 -2.78 20.50 16.07
CA SER A 769 -4.14 19.99 15.93
C SER A 769 -5.12 21.11 16.23
N ILE A 770 -6.02 21.40 15.29
CA ILE A 770 -7.01 22.47 15.40
C ILE A 770 -8.39 21.84 15.28
N HIS A 771 -9.26 22.14 16.23
CA HIS A 771 -10.59 21.57 16.29
C HIS A 771 -11.63 22.68 16.38
N ARG A 772 -12.67 22.59 15.54
CA ARG A 772 -13.91 23.35 15.67
C ARG A 772 -15.03 22.39 16.03
N SER A 773 -15.71 22.62 17.15
CA SER A 773 -16.85 21.80 17.59
C SER A 773 -18.18 22.34 17.06
N SER A 774 -19.20 21.49 16.95
CA SER A 774 -20.56 21.90 16.61
C SER A 774 -21.20 22.86 17.63
N GLU A 775 -20.73 22.85 18.88
CA GLU A 775 -21.14 23.79 19.95
C GLU A 775 -20.60 25.22 19.77
N ALA A 776 -19.87 25.47 18.67
CA ALA A 776 -19.56 26.81 18.20
C ALA A 776 -18.75 27.70 19.19
N ARG A 777 -17.87 27.08 19.98
CA ARG A 777 -17.09 27.78 21.04
C ARG A 777 -15.74 28.35 20.60
N GLY A 778 -15.58 28.66 19.32
CA GLY A 778 -14.29 29.05 18.75
C GLY A 778 -13.40 27.85 18.39
N LEU A 779 -12.17 28.14 17.96
CA LEU A 779 -11.16 27.12 17.64
C LEU A 779 -10.31 26.75 18.86
N HIS A 780 -10.10 25.45 19.01
CA HIS A 780 -9.17 24.87 19.97
C HIS A 780 -7.91 24.39 19.24
N MET A 781 -6.77 25.03 19.51
CA MET A 781 -5.48 24.69 18.90
C MET A 781 -4.55 24.06 19.94
N LEU A 782 -4.04 22.86 19.64
CA LEU A 782 -2.98 22.20 20.37
C LEU A 782 -1.69 22.24 19.55
N ILE A 783 -0.63 22.78 20.14
CA ILE A 783 0.72 22.82 19.58
C ILE A 783 1.61 21.95 20.47
N SER A 784 2.04 20.80 19.95
CA SER A 784 2.99 19.92 20.63
C SER A 784 4.36 20.04 20.00
N LEU A 785 5.39 20.29 20.82
CA LEU A 785 6.79 20.38 20.41
C LEU A 785 7.54 19.15 20.93
N SER A 786 8.29 18.48 20.06
CA SER A 786 9.21 17.40 20.44
C SER A 786 10.65 17.91 20.37
N GLN A 787 11.49 17.52 21.34
CA GLN A 787 12.94 17.77 21.34
C GLN A 787 13.69 16.44 21.36
N SER A 788 14.91 16.41 20.81
CA SER A 788 15.86 15.32 21.06
C SER A 788 16.39 15.39 22.51
N GLU A 789 16.63 14.24 23.13
CA GLU A 789 17.32 14.17 24.43
C GLU A 789 18.81 14.58 24.33
N THR A 790 19.37 14.64 23.12
CA THR A 790 20.76 15.00 22.83
C THR A 790 20.85 16.20 21.85
N PRO A 791 21.05 17.44 22.35
CA PRO A 791 20.96 18.68 21.55
C PRO A 791 21.94 18.87 20.38
N LYS A 792 22.84 17.92 20.08
CA LYS A 792 24.02 18.14 19.23
C LYS A 792 24.05 17.39 17.88
N GLN A 793 23.10 16.50 17.59
CA GLN A 793 23.18 15.63 16.39
C GLN A 793 21.97 15.83 15.48
N LYS A 794 22.19 16.04 14.17
CA LYS A 794 21.15 16.32 13.14
C LYS A 794 20.27 15.08 12.85
N ALA A 795 19.02 15.29 12.46
CA ALA A 795 18.12 14.24 11.98
C ALA A 795 18.43 13.95 10.51
N ASP A 796 18.59 12.67 10.15
CA ASP A 796 18.91 12.22 8.78
C ASP A 796 17.65 11.99 7.93
N GLN A 797 16.48 11.88 8.56
CA GLN A 797 15.17 11.74 7.92
C GLN A 797 14.11 12.64 8.55
N TRP A 798 13.08 12.99 7.78
CA TRP A 798 11.91 13.72 8.25
C TRP A 798 10.64 13.03 7.79
N ASN A 799 9.70 12.83 8.72
CA ASN A 799 8.35 12.39 8.44
C ASN A 799 7.38 13.55 8.64
N PHE A 800 6.41 13.66 7.73
CA PHE A 800 5.33 14.64 7.85
C PHE A 800 3.97 13.99 7.61
N SER A 801 2.94 14.64 8.16
CA SER A 801 1.54 14.34 7.88
C SER A 801 0.70 15.60 7.93
N LEU A 802 -0.24 15.69 7.01
CA LEU A 802 -1.13 16.83 6.81
C LEU A 802 -2.53 16.24 6.60
N SER A 803 -3.51 16.66 7.39
CA SER A 803 -4.88 16.25 7.13
C SER A 803 -5.88 17.33 7.52
N THR A 804 -7.01 17.32 6.82
CA THR A 804 -8.16 18.17 7.13
C THR A 804 -9.42 17.35 6.97
N GLN A 805 -10.22 17.33 8.03
CA GLN A 805 -11.51 16.67 8.11
C GLN A 805 -12.60 17.71 8.26
N LEU A 806 -13.67 17.59 7.49
CA LEU A 806 -14.87 18.41 7.60
C LEU A 806 -16.07 17.48 7.78
N GLN A 807 -16.85 17.69 8.84
CA GLN A 807 -18.02 16.85 9.15
C GLN A 807 -17.68 15.35 9.21
N GLY A 808 -16.56 15.01 9.86
CA GLY A 808 -16.04 13.64 9.98
C GLY A 808 -15.49 13.03 8.69
N LYS A 809 -15.46 13.77 7.57
CA LYS A 809 -14.93 13.30 6.28
C LYS A 809 -13.57 13.92 6.00
N ASN A 810 -12.58 13.10 5.67
CA ASN A 810 -11.29 13.58 5.16
C ASN A 810 -11.50 14.31 3.82
N ILE A 811 -11.28 15.63 3.80
CA ILE A 811 -11.26 16.43 2.56
C ILE A 811 -9.84 16.58 2.00
N TYR A 812 -8.82 16.37 2.84
CA TYR A 812 -7.42 16.29 2.45
C TYR A 812 -6.64 15.42 3.44
N SER A 813 -5.75 14.58 2.94
CA SER A 813 -4.82 13.81 3.77
C SER A 813 -3.61 13.40 2.94
N ILE A 814 -2.41 13.65 3.46
CA ILE A 814 -1.16 13.19 2.88
C ILE A 814 -0.14 12.96 4.00
N SER A 815 0.65 11.91 3.87
CA SER A 815 1.79 11.61 4.74
C SER A 815 2.98 11.23 3.88
N GLY A 816 4.19 11.53 4.35
CA GLY A 816 5.42 11.20 3.63
C GLY A 816 6.64 11.17 4.54
N GLY A 817 7.73 10.61 4.02
CA GLY A 817 9.06 10.58 4.65
C GLY A 817 10.16 10.80 3.62
N GLY A 818 11.25 11.47 3.99
CA GLY A 818 12.38 11.78 3.09
C GLY A 818 13.70 12.01 3.82
N SER A 819 14.83 11.79 3.12
CA SER A 819 16.18 12.00 3.66
C SER A 819 16.61 13.47 3.60
N GLU A 820 17.67 13.79 4.35
CA GLU A 820 18.26 15.12 4.64
C GLU A 820 18.23 16.23 3.56
N ASN A 821 18.09 15.90 2.27
CA ASN A 821 18.18 16.87 1.16
C ASN A 821 16.86 17.15 0.39
N HIS A 822 15.74 16.52 0.73
CA HIS A 822 14.38 16.82 0.23
C HIS A 822 13.38 16.14 1.20
N ASP A 823 12.47 16.79 1.91
CA ASP A 823 11.41 17.69 1.46
C ASP A 823 10.79 18.40 2.70
N ASP A 824 10.87 19.74 2.82
CA ASP A 824 9.69 20.48 3.33
C ASP A 824 8.52 19.98 2.47
N PRO A 825 7.30 19.73 3.01
CA PRO A 825 6.16 19.36 2.17
C PRO A 825 6.15 20.29 0.96
N LYS A 826 6.35 19.72 -0.24
CA LYS A 826 6.65 20.49 -1.45
C LYS A 826 5.70 21.67 -1.56
N ASP A 827 6.11 22.77 -2.17
CA ASP A 827 5.26 23.97 -2.29
C ASP A 827 3.84 23.62 -2.75
N ASP A 828 3.68 22.63 -3.62
CA ASP A 828 2.36 22.16 -4.07
C ASP A 828 1.58 21.39 -2.99
N THR A 829 2.24 20.58 -2.17
CA THR A 829 1.64 19.91 -1.00
C THR A 829 1.14 20.92 0.04
N LEU A 830 1.91 21.98 0.32
CA LEU A 830 1.45 23.04 1.23
C LEU A 830 0.34 23.90 0.63
N LYS A 831 0.36 24.15 -0.69
CA LYS A 831 -0.74 24.83 -1.38
C LYS A 831 -2.04 24.05 -1.32
N ASP A 832 -1.99 22.73 -1.52
CA ASP A 832 -3.20 21.90 -1.46
C ASP A 832 -3.70 21.75 -0.01
N PHE A 833 -2.80 21.64 0.95
CA PHE A 833 -3.15 21.71 2.37
C PHE A 833 -3.80 23.06 2.72
N HIS A 834 -3.22 24.18 2.27
CA HIS A 834 -3.77 25.54 2.45
C HIS A 834 -5.21 25.64 1.93
N LYS A 835 -5.47 25.20 0.69
CA LYS A 835 -6.83 25.17 0.12
C LYS A 835 -7.80 24.35 0.98
N SER A 836 -7.36 23.21 1.51
CA SER A 836 -8.20 22.37 2.36
C SER A 836 -8.52 23.02 3.71
N VAL A 837 -7.55 23.72 4.30
CA VAL A 837 -7.74 24.53 5.52
C VAL A 837 -8.68 25.70 5.25
N GLU A 838 -8.50 26.38 4.12
CA GLU A 838 -9.37 27.46 3.68
C GLU A 838 -10.82 26.97 3.53
N GLN A 839 -11.01 25.82 2.88
CA GLN A 839 -12.33 25.19 2.73
C GLN A 839 -12.97 24.88 4.11
N ALA A 840 -12.20 24.35 5.07
CA ALA A 840 -12.70 24.06 6.41
C ALA A 840 -13.08 25.33 7.18
N LEU A 841 -12.24 26.37 7.13
CA LEU A 841 -12.51 27.65 7.79
C LEU A 841 -13.71 28.38 7.18
N HIS A 842 -13.95 28.25 5.88
CA HIS A 842 -15.08 28.89 5.19
C HIS A 842 -16.43 28.17 5.35
N SER A 843 -16.43 26.95 5.89
CA SER A 843 -17.66 26.17 6.06
C SER A 843 -18.57 26.79 7.13
N GLU A 844 -19.81 26.31 7.23
CA GLU A 844 -20.84 26.92 8.10
C GLU A 844 -20.42 26.94 9.56
N ALA A 845 -20.91 27.90 10.34
CA ALA A 845 -20.41 28.10 11.71
C ALA A 845 -20.68 26.90 12.64
N ARG A 846 -21.73 26.12 12.36
CA ARG A 846 -22.05 24.86 13.07
C ARG A 846 -21.29 23.65 12.55
N ASP A 847 -20.56 23.79 11.45
CA ASP A 847 -19.78 22.67 10.92
C ASP A 847 -18.57 22.38 11.78
N HIS A 848 -18.42 21.13 12.20
CA HIS A 848 -17.21 20.71 12.89
C HIS A 848 -16.12 20.34 11.88
N PHE A 849 -14.88 20.65 12.22
CA PHE A 849 -13.72 20.24 11.44
C PHE A 849 -12.52 19.94 12.35
N GLU A 850 -11.58 19.17 11.82
CA GLU A 850 -10.28 18.91 12.43
C GLU A 850 -9.18 19.18 11.40
N ILE A 851 -8.17 19.98 11.76
CA ILE A 851 -6.97 20.22 10.95
C ILE A 851 -5.79 19.66 11.72
N HIS A 852 -4.97 18.84 11.05
CA HIS A 852 -3.77 18.27 11.61
C HIS A 852 -2.56 18.59 10.72
N TYR A 853 -1.48 19.04 11.36
CA TYR A 853 -0.17 19.20 10.76
C TYR A 853 0.86 18.56 11.67
N GLN A 854 1.70 17.70 11.13
CA GLN A 854 2.76 17.06 11.87
C GLN A 854 4.02 17.00 11.03
N ILE A 855 5.15 17.29 11.66
CA ILE A 855 6.48 17.06 11.09
C ILE A 855 7.42 16.64 12.23
N HIS A 856 8.16 15.55 12.06
CA HIS A 856 9.15 15.07 13.01
C HIS A 856 10.38 14.57 12.27
N GLY A 857 11.54 15.01 12.72
CA GLY A 857 12.83 14.46 12.33
C GLY A 857 13.04 13.12 13.02
N ILE A 858 13.36 12.10 12.23
CA ILE A 858 13.77 10.78 12.67
C ILE A 858 15.28 10.69 12.53
N ARG A 859 15.89 9.93 13.43
CA ARG A 859 17.25 9.46 13.26
C ARG A 859 17.29 7.95 13.39
N HIS A 860 18.01 7.27 12.52
CA HIS A 860 18.25 5.84 12.66
C HIS A 860 18.93 5.45 13.99
N ASP A 861 19.64 6.40 14.63
CA ASP A 861 20.37 6.15 15.89
C ASP A 861 19.61 6.61 17.16
N ASP A 862 18.44 7.28 17.03
CA ASP A 862 17.63 7.76 18.18
C ASP A 862 16.52 6.76 18.58
N GLU A 863 16.61 5.51 18.11
CA GLU A 863 15.90 4.39 18.71
C GLU A 863 16.60 4.00 20.03
N PRO A 864 15.85 3.72 21.11
CA PRO A 864 16.35 3.70 22.49
C PRO A 864 17.50 2.74 22.78
#